data_AF-A0A9W6XFM5-F1
#
_entry.id   AF-A0A9W6XFM5-F1
#
_cell.length_a   1.000
_cell.length_b   1.000
_cell.length_c   1.000
_cell.angle_alpha   90.00
_cell.angle_beta   90.00
_cell.angle_gamma   90.00
#
_symmetry.space_group_name_H-M   'P 1'
#
loop_
_entity.id
_entity.type
_entity.pdbx_description
1 polymer ?
#
loop_
_entity_poly.entity_id
_entity_poly.type
_entity_poly.pdbx_seq_one_letter_code
_entity_poly.pdbx_strand_id
1 'polypeptide(L)'
;MTLANIPSNADPLLPLGSLVVGDTFLFRGRSSSSMSPPAVNGVLHVTKPFANFRSWTQGGAEAEAVGVLMRTLQSDFMLQSRSVSLGKAITPLDADIETEGEGSTSQPAFSSKATLLLNSDLMPIVHGSWRIFTGGMVFTSPYFNPIIVSIERNVKSLTILPSPHEELILLKMDLNDDDSSHVTPVRPDFSFSTCCTSILIQLCYSQLSEALSFSLESQEIFIPLQSGTRFQDEVLRALECWKATAATLNTPIYRASDLNEQLEAGTPRDREVGTFEIPAQVKSACELLVSRQTFVGQGARISEDLFPQDFIPKDSGAATALPKPNTEDLSRLCVPVTVMLGIPGSGVGAMANSVCTISSASFEWVTVDVDLRNLDPSKQQKLEASVFVEILDKLRRALDRVKLAAKTVRLHPRIMLTVVGYIDPITVVCAIRRAALDAPLSSKIGAVINCVSATNVYLPDSFSTQAAFPKVFDQMQAGFVTHIVLTNSTDIEPAALQRLRFHMDHVNPFADVMVLSHDVFEGPLSPLLAYDRFESAYYKQYRNAHFREWDSATLSNNAAPSYTRYVTELESAHAPVSYRYEIVSGMDRSKFSFLIAKTLTPFATLTKSVDRVYPMDNAGNKNAKGIRIAQTIAVEKMRHDVNVSTTLSATPCAEGVFSNGQSRSCWCVEGQVVFKDELGCVYEYCSSGTFARLNTKGDSNLSMEMKVTGQGLNAEKLRELLLNCYAHAEASPHQVRSKASISLEEKREIQRQHVRIRYG
;
A
#
# COMPACT_ATOMS: atom_id res chain seq x y z
N MET A 1 0.93 9.24 38.00
CA MET A 1 1.42 9.22 39.39
C MET A 1 1.29 10.63 39.96
N THR A 2 0.83 10.76 41.20
CA THR A 2 0.64 12.07 41.85
C THR A 2 1.21 12.03 43.26
N LEU A 3 2.10 12.97 43.57
CA LEU A 3 2.60 13.22 44.91
C LEU A 3 2.02 14.56 45.38
N ALA A 4 1.32 14.57 46.52
CA ALA A 4 0.68 15.77 47.06
C ALA A 4 1.33 16.22 48.37
N ASN A 5 1.16 17.49 48.72
CA ASN A 5 1.61 18.12 49.96
C ASN A 5 3.13 18.05 50.18
N ILE A 6 3.90 18.44 49.16
CA ILE A 6 5.36 18.50 49.26
C ILE A 6 5.74 19.54 50.33
N PRO A 7 6.47 19.19 51.40
CA PRO A 7 6.80 20.12 52.48
C PRO A 7 7.85 21.15 52.04
N SER A 8 7.72 22.38 52.54
CA SER A 8 8.74 23.43 52.37
C SER A 8 9.80 23.36 53.47
N ASN A 9 11.07 23.41 53.10
CA ASN A 9 12.17 23.54 54.06
C ASN A 9 12.31 24.97 54.62
N ALA A 10 11.76 25.98 53.93
CA ALA A 10 11.82 27.38 54.37
C ALA A 10 10.69 27.73 55.35
N ASP A 11 9.50 27.15 55.14
CA ASP A 11 8.36 27.27 56.07
C ASP A 11 7.62 25.92 56.17
N PRO A 12 7.88 25.12 57.22
CA PRO A 12 7.27 23.80 57.38
C PRO A 12 5.74 23.80 57.46
N LEU A 13 5.11 24.95 57.70
CA LEU A 13 3.66 25.09 57.81
C LEU A 13 2.97 25.29 56.45
N LEU A 14 3.73 25.59 55.39
CA LEU A 14 3.20 25.82 54.04
C LEU A 14 3.65 24.72 53.06
N PRO A 15 2.72 23.99 52.41
CA PRO A 15 3.08 23.03 51.38
C PRO A 15 3.49 23.74 50.08
N LEU A 16 4.52 23.21 49.42
CA LEU A 16 4.99 23.66 48.09
C LEU A 16 4.02 23.28 46.96
N GLY A 17 3.09 22.35 47.20
CA GLY A 17 2.09 21.91 46.23
C GLY A 17 2.12 20.42 45.93
N SER A 18 1.81 20.04 44.69
CA SER A 18 1.77 18.65 44.21
C SER A 18 2.55 18.46 42.91
N LEU A 19 3.14 17.29 42.73
CA LEU A 19 3.83 16.85 41.52
C LEU A 19 3.00 15.76 40.84
N VAL A 20 2.67 15.98 39.56
CA VAL A 20 1.90 15.03 38.74
C VAL A 20 2.75 14.62 37.53
N VAL A 21 2.91 13.31 37.33
CA VAL A 21 3.61 12.73 36.18
C VAL A 21 2.70 11.72 35.52
N GLY A 22 2.61 11.74 34.18
CA GLY A 22 1.81 10.80 33.42
C GLY A 22 2.50 10.46 32.10
N ASP A 23 2.50 9.19 31.75
CA ASP A 23 3.06 8.68 30.50
C ASP A 23 2.07 7.75 29.81
N THR A 24 2.22 7.63 28.48
CA THR A 24 1.41 6.72 27.66
C THR A 24 2.29 5.69 26.98
N PHE A 25 1.94 4.43 27.19
CA PHE A 25 2.63 3.28 26.61
C PHE A 25 1.65 2.46 25.77
N LEU A 26 2.09 2.03 24.60
CA LEU A 26 1.40 1.01 23.81
C LEU A 26 2.04 -0.35 24.07
N PHE A 27 1.20 -1.32 24.41
CA PHE A 27 1.59 -2.69 24.69
C PHE A 27 1.09 -3.59 23.58
N ARG A 28 1.99 -4.41 23.02
CA ARG A 28 1.56 -5.50 22.14
C ARG A 28 0.92 -6.62 22.99
N GLY A 29 -0.35 -6.92 22.75
CA GLY A 29 -1.04 -8.05 23.38
C GLY A 29 -0.38 -9.39 23.05
N ARG A 30 -0.49 -10.36 23.96
CA ARG A 30 0.07 -11.72 23.81
C ARG A 30 -0.29 -12.33 22.45
N SER A 31 0.70 -12.83 21.70
CA SER A 31 0.40 -13.81 20.66
C SER A 31 0.06 -15.13 21.34
N SER A 32 -1.06 -15.75 20.96
CA SER A 32 -1.56 -17.01 21.53
C SER A 32 -0.68 -18.23 21.23
N SER A 33 0.44 -18.06 20.52
CA SER A 33 1.28 -19.15 20.02
C SER A 33 2.70 -19.21 20.60
N SER A 34 3.10 -18.29 21.49
CA SER A 34 4.43 -18.34 22.10
C SER A 34 4.41 -18.93 23.51
N MET A 35 5.03 -20.11 23.66
CA MET A 35 5.29 -20.80 24.94
C MET A 35 6.60 -20.32 25.62
N SER A 36 7.21 -19.22 25.16
CA SER A 36 8.41 -18.67 25.79
C SER A 36 8.06 -17.76 26.99
N PRO A 37 8.92 -17.67 28.02
CA PRO A 37 8.70 -16.80 29.18
C PRO A 37 8.55 -15.31 28.78
N PRO A 38 7.97 -14.47 29.65
CA PRO A 38 7.56 -13.11 29.32
C PRO A 38 8.77 -12.19 29.14
N ALA A 39 9.33 -12.16 27.95
CA ALA A 39 10.11 -11.00 27.54
C ALA A 39 9.11 -9.89 27.18
N VAL A 40 9.17 -8.76 27.89
CA VAL A 40 8.44 -7.52 27.60
C VAL A 40 9.03 -6.89 26.33
N ASN A 41 9.05 -7.66 25.23
CA ASN A 41 9.61 -7.26 23.96
C ASN A 41 8.49 -6.66 23.11
N GLY A 42 8.14 -5.41 23.37
CA GLY A 42 7.15 -4.69 22.56
C GLY A 42 6.37 -3.61 23.31
N VAL A 43 7.05 -2.79 24.10
CA VAL A 43 6.46 -1.59 24.69
C VAL A 43 6.93 -0.38 23.91
N LEU A 44 6.00 0.35 23.31
CA LEU A 44 6.27 1.62 22.64
C LEU A 44 5.87 2.75 23.59
N HIS A 45 6.87 3.52 24.04
CA HIS A 45 6.64 4.72 24.85
C HIS A 45 6.21 5.87 23.92
N VAL A 46 4.92 6.16 23.87
CA VAL A 46 4.32 7.16 22.97
C VAL A 46 4.76 8.57 23.33
N THR A 47 4.88 8.86 24.62
CA THR A 47 5.25 10.19 25.14
C THR A 47 6.75 10.44 25.20
N LYS A 48 7.60 9.48 24.81
CA LYS A 48 9.07 9.62 24.76
C LYS A 48 9.58 10.89 24.04
N PRO A 49 8.96 11.38 22.95
CA PRO A 49 9.44 12.59 22.28
C PRO A 49 9.26 13.89 23.08
N PHE A 50 8.38 13.90 24.08
CA PHE A 50 8.22 15.07 24.96
C PHE A 50 9.38 15.15 25.95
N ALA A 51 9.86 16.36 26.21
CA ALA A 51 10.93 16.55 27.21
C ALA A 51 10.36 16.30 28.61
N ASN A 52 11.04 15.48 29.41
CA ASN A 52 10.63 15.15 30.77
C ASN A 52 10.65 16.37 31.72
N PHE A 53 11.53 17.34 31.45
CA PHE A 53 11.66 18.56 32.23
C PHE A 53 11.72 19.78 31.32
N ARG A 54 10.95 20.81 31.67
CA ARG A 54 11.04 22.16 31.11
C ARG A 54 10.73 23.16 32.22
N SER A 55 11.54 24.20 32.31
CA SER A 55 11.35 25.35 33.20
C SER A 55 11.21 26.63 32.36
N TRP A 56 10.83 27.73 32.98
CA TRP A 56 10.89 29.08 32.38
C TRP A 56 11.03 30.10 33.51
N THR A 57 11.65 31.24 33.23
CA THR A 57 11.73 32.34 34.19
C THR A 57 10.34 32.98 34.36
N GLN A 58 9.83 33.01 35.59
CA GLN A 58 8.55 33.65 35.89
C GLN A 58 8.71 35.19 35.87
N GLY A 59 7.69 35.89 35.37
CA GLY A 59 7.69 37.36 35.39
C GLY A 59 7.76 37.91 36.81
N GLY A 60 8.59 38.93 37.04
CA GLY A 60 8.84 39.54 38.34
C GLY A 60 10.29 40.00 38.50
N ALA A 61 10.76 40.08 39.74
CA ALA A 61 12.11 40.58 40.07
C ALA A 61 13.23 39.79 39.38
N GLU A 62 13.07 38.47 39.20
CA GLU A 62 14.04 37.63 38.49
C GLU A 62 14.13 37.99 37.00
N ALA A 63 13.00 38.10 36.32
CA ALA A 63 12.96 38.51 34.91
C ALA A 63 13.49 39.94 34.70
N GLU A 64 13.22 40.86 35.64
CA GLU A 64 13.80 42.21 35.61
C GLU A 64 15.32 42.18 35.78
N ALA A 65 15.83 41.38 36.71
CA ALA A 65 17.26 41.21 36.93
C ALA A 65 17.97 40.62 35.71
N VAL A 66 17.39 39.59 35.09
CA VAL A 66 17.87 39.02 33.81
C VAL A 66 17.82 40.08 32.71
N GLY A 67 16.75 40.87 32.62
CA GLY A 67 16.64 41.95 31.64
C GLY A 67 17.68 43.07 31.84
N VAL A 68 18.08 43.36 33.07
CA VAL A 68 19.18 44.31 33.38
C VAL A 68 20.53 43.70 33.00
N LEU A 69 20.77 42.42 33.33
CA LEU A 69 22.00 41.71 32.95
C LEU A 69 22.19 41.72 31.43
N MET A 70 21.16 41.36 30.67
CA MET A 70 21.21 41.33 29.21
C MET A 70 21.46 42.72 28.59
N ARG A 71 20.91 43.80 29.17
CA ARG A 71 21.23 45.18 28.76
C ARG A 71 22.66 45.56 29.11
N THR A 72 23.17 45.11 30.24
CA THR A 72 24.55 45.37 30.69
C THR A 72 25.56 44.72 29.73
N LEU A 73 25.26 43.52 29.24
CA LEU A 73 26.06 42.79 28.25
C LEU A 73 26.04 43.42 26.84
N GLN A 74 25.25 44.47 26.61
CA GLN A 74 25.32 45.27 25.38
C GLN A 74 26.43 46.34 25.43
N SER A 75 26.99 46.62 26.62
CA SER A 75 28.05 47.62 26.79
C SER A 75 29.44 47.02 26.57
N ASP A 76 30.16 47.51 25.57
CA ASP A 76 31.55 47.10 25.29
C ASP A 76 32.48 47.33 26.49
N PHE A 77 32.23 48.37 27.27
CA PHE A 77 32.98 48.64 28.50
C PHE A 77 32.78 47.53 29.54
N MET A 78 31.55 47.04 29.70
CA MET A 78 31.24 45.97 30.65
C MET A 78 31.82 44.63 30.20
N LEU A 79 31.79 44.34 28.90
CA LEU A 79 32.36 43.11 28.32
C LEU A 79 33.88 43.02 28.49
N GLN A 80 34.57 44.17 28.52
CA GLN A 80 36.01 44.26 28.77
C GLN A 80 36.37 44.47 30.25
N SER A 81 35.37 44.66 31.11
CA SER A 81 35.61 44.82 32.54
C SER A 81 36.22 43.54 33.09
N ARG A 82 37.08 43.70 34.11
CA ARG A 82 37.67 42.56 34.82
C ARG A 82 36.61 41.61 35.37
N SER A 83 35.37 42.07 35.58
CA SER A 83 34.26 41.32 36.17
C SER A 83 33.58 40.34 35.20
N VAL A 84 33.68 40.57 33.90
CA VAL A 84 32.99 39.76 32.88
C VAL A 84 34.00 39.12 31.92
N SER A 85 35.07 39.83 31.55
CA SER A 85 36.18 39.33 30.73
C SER A 85 35.77 38.54 29.48
N LEU A 86 34.75 39.00 28.76
CA LEU A 86 34.31 38.37 27.50
C LEU A 86 35.03 38.97 26.29
N GLY A 87 35.51 40.21 26.37
CA GLY A 87 36.22 40.87 25.28
C GLY A 87 35.30 41.40 24.18
N LYS A 88 35.77 41.40 22.93
CA LYS A 88 35.03 41.97 21.79
C LYS A 88 34.05 40.95 21.23
N ALA A 89 32.87 41.40 20.81
CA ALA A 89 31.90 40.55 20.14
C ALA A 89 32.44 40.08 18.78
N ILE A 90 32.25 38.79 18.47
CA ILE A 90 32.56 38.21 17.16
C ILE A 90 31.31 38.31 16.30
N THR A 91 31.45 38.89 15.10
CA THR A 91 30.32 39.10 14.19
C THR A 91 29.72 37.76 13.74
N PRO A 92 28.39 37.54 13.88
CA PRO A 92 27.72 36.35 13.37
C PRO A 92 27.72 36.32 11.84
N LEU A 93 27.62 35.13 11.23
CA LEU A 93 27.65 34.95 9.77
C LEU A 93 26.57 35.73 8.98
N ASP A 94 25.46 36.12 9.62
CA ASP A 94 24.35 36.83 8.96
C ASP A 94 24.56 38.34 8.80
N ALA A 95 25.55 38.94 9.48
CA ALA A 95 25.75 40.39 9.42
C ALA A 95 26.29 40.86 8.05
N ASP A 96 26.82 39.94 7.23
CA ASP A 96 27.39 40.25 5.92
C ASP A 96 26.33 40.19 4.79
N ILE A 97 25.08 39.79 5.07
CA ILE A 97 24.02 39.60 4.05
C ILE A 97 22.99 40.74 4.02
N GLU A 98 22.90 41.59 5.05
CA GLU A 98 21.99 42.74 5.06
C GLU A 98 22.68 44.03 5.53
N THR A 99 23.21 44.84 4.61
CA THR A 99 23.31 46.32 4.74
C THR A 99 23.77 47.00 3.45
N GLU A 100 22.86 47.13 2.47
CA GLU A 100 22.77 48.35 1.67
C GLU A 100 21.48 49.07 2.10
N GLY A 101 21.57 49.87 3.15
CA GLY A 101 20.43 50.59 3.70
C GLY A 101 20.84 51.49 4.85
N GLU A 102 21.06 52.77 4.56
CA GLU A 102 21.35 53.80 5.55
C GLU A 102 20.25 53.89 6.61
N GLY A 103 20.66 53.98 7.88
CA GLY A 103 19.82 54.54 8.94
C GLY A 103 18.86 53.58 9.64
N SER A 104 19.38 52.58 10.35
CA SER A 104 18.72 52.13 11.57
C SER A 104 19.77 51.74 12.63
N THR A 105 19.65 52.32 13.83
CA THR A 105 20.33 51.85 15.04
C THR A 105 19.79 50.46 15.38
N SER A 106 20.29 49.43 14.72
CA SER A 106 19.94 48.04 14.97
C SER A 106 20.61 47.56 16.26
N GLN A 107 19.80 47.24 17.27
CA GLN A 107 20.26 46.54 18.46
C GLN A 107 21.06 45.28 18.06
N PRO A 108 22.18 44.96 18.74
CA PRO A 108 22.94 43.74 18.43
C PRO A 108 22.12 42.53 18.89
N ALA A 109 21.34 41.95 17.99
CA ALA A 109 20.45 40.84 18.25
C ALA A 109 21.24 39.54 18.46
N PHE A 110 20.89 38.77 19.51
CA PHE A 110 21.36 37.40 19.73
C PHE A 110 20.78 36.50 18.62
N SER A 111 21.46 36.35 17.47
CA SER A 111 20.82 35.75 16.30
C SER A 111 21.18 34.29 15.99
N SER A 112 22.24 33.71 16.58
CA SER A 112 22.62 32.33 16.23
C SER A 112 22.06 31.28 17.17
N LYS A 113 21.40 30.28 16.58
CA LYS A 113 20.89 29.09 17.27
C LYS A 113 22.05 28.23 17.74
N ALA A 114 22.02 27.81 19.00
CA ALA A 114 23.06 27.01 19.61
C ALA A 114 22.49 25.81 20.37
N THR A 115 23.28 24.74 20.41
CA THR A 115 22.98 23.55 21.21
C THR A 115 24.13 23.30 22.18
N LEU A 116 23.80 23.05 23.44
CA LEU A 116 24.72 22.60 24.47
C LEU A 116 24.32 21.20 24.93
N LEU A 117 25.31 20.39 25.25
CA LEU A 117 25.17 19.09 25.87
C LEU A 117 25.70 19.15 27.31
N LEU A 118 24.91 18.63 28.24
CA LEU A 118 25.22 18.63 29.67
C LEU A 118 25.32 17.19 30.17
N ASN A 119 26.21 16.96 31.14
CA ASN A 119 26.26 15.68 31.83
C ASN A 119 25.13 15.59 32.87
N SER A 120 23.91 15.30 32.39
CA SER A 120 22.70 15.21 33.21
C SER A 120 21.70 14.21 32.62
N ASP A 121 21.10 13.40 33.48
CA ASP A 121 20.02 12.48 33.10
C ASP A 121 18.70 13.21 32.79
N LEU A 122 18.50 14.42 33.35
CA LEU A 122 17.22 15.14 33.28
C LEU A 122 17.11 16.02 32.04
N MET A 123 18.18 16.76 31.72
CA MET A 123 18.21 17.66 30.58
C MET A 123 19.59 17.60 29.89
N PRO A 124 19.90 16.49 29.20
CA PRO A 124 21.19 16.30 28.55
C PRO A 124 21.40 17.18 27.31
N ILE A 125 20.32 17.65 26.67
CA ILE A 125 20.36 18.48 25.46
C ILE A 125 19.64 19.80 25.72
N VAL A 126 20.31 20.89 25.41
CA VAL A 126 19.82 22.24 25.66
C VAL A 126 19.89 23.07 24.39
N HIS A 127 18.75 23.61 23.97
CA HIS A 127 18.65 24.47 22.80
C HIS A 127 18.40 25.92 23.19
N GLY A 128 19.06 26.83 22.50
CA GLY A 128 18.94 28.25 22.75
C GLY A 128 19.55 29.06 21.63
N SER A 129 19.93 30.28 21.96
CA SER A 129 20.77 31.13 21.13
C SER A 129 22.03 31.50 21.91
N TRP A 130 23.10 31.81 21.19
CA TRP A 130 24.31 32.28 21.82
C TRP A 130 24.87 33.52 21.13
N ARG A 131 25.74 34.21 21.85
CA ARG A 131 26.58 35.28 21.33
C ARG A 131 28.02 34.99 21.72
N ILE A 132 28.90 35.06 20.73
CA ILE A 132 30.28 34.67 20.84
C ILE A 132 31.15 35.93 20.97
N PHE A 133 32.13 35.88 21.87
CA PHE A 133 33.10 36.93 22.10
C PHE A 133 34.52 36.36 22.05
N THR A 134 35.52 37.21 21.88
CA THR A 134 36.93 36.81 21.79
C THR A 134 37.44 36.05 23.03
N GLY A 135 36.85 36.32 24.20
CA GLY A 135 37.19 35.70 25.48
C GLY A 135 36.12 34.79 26.06
N GLY A 136 35.07 34.43 25.31
CA GLY A 136 34.03 33.54 25.81
C GLY A 136 32.71 33.57 25.05
N MET A 137 31.62 33.17 25.70
CA MET A 137 30.27 33.16 25.14
C MET A 137 29.19 33.52 26.16
N VAL A 138 28.06 33.98 25.65
CA VAL A 138 26.81 34.11 26.40
C VAL A 138 25.76 33.24 25.72
N PHE A 139 25.21 32.27 26.43
CA PHE A 139 24.17 31.37 25.95
C PHE A 139 22.84 31.72 26.64
N THR A 140 21.78 31.88 25.85
CA THR A 140 20.44 32.20 26.31
C THR A 140 19.47 31.11 25.89
N SER A 141 18.66 30.65 26.83
CA SER A 141 17.59 29.67 26.59
C SER A 141 16.27 30.26 27.08
N PRO A 142 15.13 29.96 26.43
CA PRO A 142 13.83 30.30 27.00
C PRO A 142 13.53 29.55 28.30
N TYR A 143 14.33 28.52 28.64
CA TYR A 143 14.03 27.60 29.73
C TYR A 143 14.74 27.91 31.06
N PHE A 144 15.80 28.73 31.07
CA PHE A 144 16.57 29.05 32.26
C PHE A 144 17.39 30.33 32.06
N ASN A 145 18.05 30.80 33.13
CA ASN A 145 18.79 32.05 33.14
C ASN A 145 20.01 32.03 32.19
N PRO A 146 20.45 33.17 31.63
CA PRO A 146 21.58 33.20 30.71
C PRO A 146 22.84 32.57 31.31
N ILE A 147 23.50 31.69 30.56
CA ILE A 147 24.79 31.10 30.94
C ILE A 147 25.89 31.97 30.33
N ILE A 148 26.79 32.46 31.17
CA ILE A 148 27.94 33.27 30.75
C ILE A 148 29.20 32.46 31.01
N VAL A 149 30.03 32.27 29.98
CA VAL A 149 31.29 31.54 30.08
C VAL A 149 32.41 32.44 29.61
N SER A 150 33.26 32.89 30.52
CA SER A 150 34.52 33.57 30.22
C SER A 150 35.69 32.60 30.34
N ILE A 151 36.57 32.59 29.34
CA ILE A 151 37.76 31.73 29.34
C ILE A 151 38.70 32.11 30.47
N GLU A 152 38.84 33.41 30.77
CA GLU A 152 39.71 33.91 31.83
C GLU A 152 39.25 33.50 33.22
N ARG A 153 37.94 33.38 33.44
CA ARG A 153 37.37 33.19 34.78
C ARG A 153 36.84 31.78 35.02
N ASN A 154 36.19 31.21 34.01
CA ASN A 154 35.36 30.04 34.18
C ASN A 154 35.98 28.78 33.59
N VAL A 155 36.89 28.87 32.62
CA VAL A 155 37.38 27.71 31.88
C VAL A 155 38.74 27.24 32.41
N LYS A 156 38.78 26.00 32.88
CA LYS A 156 39.99 25.29 33.31
C LYS A 156 40.76 24.70 32.13
N SER A 157 40.05 24.06 31.20
CA SER A 157 40.63 23.47 29.98
C SER A 157 39.61 23.39 28.85
N LEU A 158 40.12 23.40 27.62
CA LEU A 158 39.34 23.15 26.40
C LEU A 158 39.82 21.85 25.75
N THR A 159 38.90 20.92 25.48
CA THR A 159 39.25 19.61 24.91
C THR A 159 38.40 19.30 23.69
N ILE A 160 39.03 18.89 22.58
CA ILE A 160 38.32 18.42 21.38
C ILE A 160 38.27 16.89 21.42
N LEU A 161 37.05 16.34 21.50
CA LEU A 161 36.78 14.91 21.62
C LEU A 161 36.11 14.35 20.36
N PRO A 162 36.56 13.20 19.83
CA PRO A 162 35.81 12.47 18.82
C PRO A 162 34.54 11.87 19.44
N SER A 163 33.41 11.93 18.74
CA SER A 163 32.21 11.18 19.15
C SER A 163 32.19 9.78 18.53
N PRO A 164 31.31 8.87 18.98
CA PRO A 164 31.11 7.56 18.35
C PRO A 164 30.59 7.63 16.90
N HIS A 165 30.14 8.81 16.45
CA HIS A 165 29.60 9.04 15.12
C HIS A 165 30.58 9.87 14.29
N GLU A 166 30.92 9.41 13.08
CA GLU A 166 31.92 10.06 12.20
C GLU A 166 31.57 11.51 11.85
N GLU A 167 30.27 11.82 11.83
CA GLU A 167 29.73 13.14 11.47
C GLU A 167 29.63 14.13 12.65
N LEU A 168 30.01 13.73 13.86
CA LEU A 168 29.88 14.54 15.08
C LEU A 168 31.19 14.58 15.89
N ILE A 169 31.64 15.79 16.21
CA ILE A 169 32.79 16.06 17.09
C ILE A 169 32.29 16.85 18.30
N LEU A 170 32.89 16.70 19.49
CA LEU A 170 32.52 17.46 20.68
C LEU A 170 33.65 18.42 21.09
N LEU A 171 33.29 19.67 21.40
CA LEU A 171 34.15 20.58 22.14
C LEU A 171 33.73 20.57 23.62
N LYS A 172 34.58 20.03 24.47
CA LYS A 172 34.41 20.00 25.92
C LYS A 172 35.07 21.24 26.54
N MET A 173 34.33 21.94 27.39
CA MET A 173 34.84 22.99 28.27
C MET A 173 34.77 22.47 29.70
N ASP A 174 35.94 22.27 30.32
CA ASP A 174 36.03 21.99 31.75
C ASP A 174 36.00 23.31 32.50
N LEU A 175 35.08 23.45 33.45
CA LEU A 175 34.96 24.66 34.24
C LEU A 175 35.79 24.56 35.53
N ASN A 176 36.18 25.71 36.09
CA ASN A 176 36.93 25.77 37.35
C ASN A 176 36.06 25.29 38.53
N ASP A 177 36.65 24.53 39.45
CA ASP A 177 36.02 24.12 40.70
C ASP A 177 35.87 25.31 41.66
N ASP A 178 34.79 25.34 42.44
CA ASP A 178 34.46 26.47 43.31
C ASP A 178 35.36 26.56 44.56
N ASP A 179 36.25 27.54 44.62
CA ASP A 179 37.03 27.88 45.83
C ASP A 179 36.21 28.61 46.92
N SER A 180 34.90 28.82 46.72
CA SER A 180 34.00 29.48 47.69
C SER A 180 32.99 28.56 48.36
N SER A 181 33.37 27.30 48.63
CA SER A 181 32.60 26.41 49.52
C SER A 181 32.72 26.78 51.02
N HIS A 182 33.44 27.86 51.37
CA HIS A 182 33.55 28.39 52.72
C HIS A 182 33.36 29.92 52.83
N VAL A 183 32.21 30.45 52.42
CA VAL A 183 31.74 31.76 52.91
C VAL A 183 30.24 31.68 53.23
N THR A 184 29.97 31.45 54.52
CA THR A 184 28.78 31.81 55.34
C THR A 184 27.38 31.93 54.68
N PRO A 185 26.36 31.25 55.25
CA PRO A 185 24.96 31.56 54.95
C PRO A 185 24.65 32.97 55.47
N VAL A 186 24.28 33.89 54.59
CA VAL A 186 23.80 35.22 54.99
C VAL A 186 22.49 35.03 55.75
N ARG A 187 22.56 35.22 57.08
CA ARG A 187 21.43 35.40 57.98
C ARG A 187 20.48 36.50 57.45
N PRO A 188 19.16 36.36 57.68
CA PRO A 188 18.18 37.35 57.25
C PRO A 188 18.07 38.46 58.30
N ASP A 189 19.05 39.35 58.38
CA ASP A 189 18.95 40.55 59.22
C ASP A 189 19.84 41.66 58.65
N PHE A 190 19.54 42.20 57.46
CA PHE A 190 20.00 43.55 57.12
C PHE A 190 18.99 44.28 56.21
N SER A 191 18.59 45.43 56.72
CA SER A 191 17.60 46.38 56.24
C SER A 191 17.88 46.96 54.86
N PHE A 192 16.79 47.16 54.11
CA PHE A 192 16.64 48.03 52.95
C PHE A 192 17.49 49.31 53.02
N SER A 193 18.48 49.42 52.13
CA SER A 193 18.93 50.65 51.44
C SER A 193 20.35 50.40 50.94
N THR A 194 20.65 50.74 49.68
CA THR A 194 21.98 50.69 49.02
C THR A 194 22.58 49.32 48.64
N CYS A 195 21.84 48.47 47.89
CA CYS A 195 22.38 47.19 47.38
C CYS A 195 22.13 46.91 45.88
N CYS A 196 22.08 47.94 45.02
CA CYS A 196 21.93 47.72 43.57
C CYS A 196 23.24 47.29 42.87
N THR A 197 24.40 47.47 43.51
CA THR A 197 25.71 47.09 42.95
C THR A 197 26.16 45.67 43.31
N SER A 198 25.74 45.10 44.45
CA SER A 198 26.14 43.72 44.83
C SER A 198 25.35 42.63 44.11
N ILE A 199 24.07 42.87 43.78
CA ILE A 199 23.26 41.90 43.01
C ILE A 199 23.74 41.81 41.56
N LEU A 200 24.18 42.92 40.97
CA LEU A 200 24.77 42.92 39.62
C LEU A 200 26.10 42.17 39.56
N ILE A 201 26.90 42.25 40.61
CA ILE A 201 28.15 41.49 40.71
C ILE A 201 27.83 40.00 40.87
N GLN A 202 26.89 39.62 41.74
CA GLN A 202 26.52 38.23 41.99
C GLN A 202 25.78 37.55 40.81
N LEU A 203 25.01 38.29 40.00
CA LEU A 203 24.44 37.78 38.75
C LEU A 203 25.44 37.69 37.59
N CYS A 204 26.53 38.48 37.62
CA CYS A 204 27.67 38.25 36.71
C CYS A 204 28.52 37.03 37.12
N TYR A 205 28.28 36.50 38.33
CA TYR A 205 28.92 35.29 38.88
C TYR A 205 28.07 34.02 38.72
N SER A 206 26.96 34.04 37.97
CA SER A 206 26.05 32.89 37.91
C SER A 206 26.76 31.64 37.38
N GLN A 207 27.12 30.76 38.32
CA GLN A 207 27.75 29.46 38.07
C GLN A 207 26.80 28.59 37.26
N LEU A 208 27.33 27.60 36.54
CA LEU A 208 26.51 26.68 35.75
C LEU A 208 25.47 25.95 36.62
N SER A 209 25.81 25.65 37.88
CA SER A 209 24.95 25.06 38.90
C SER A 209 23.87 26.00 39.43
N GLU A 210 24.14 27.31 39.53
CA GLU A 210 23.18 28.33 39.95
C GLU A 210 22.23 28.76 38.83
N ALA A 211 22.68 28.66 37.57
CA ALA A 211 21.87 28.98 36.40
C ALA A 211 20.85 27.87 36.05
N LEU A 212 21.06 26.65 36.53
CA LEU A 212 20.23 25.48 36.25
C LEU A 212 19.41 25.06 37.47
N SER A 213 18.16 24.66 37.26
CA SER A 213 17.27 24.21 38.34
C SER A 213 17.51 22.76 38.79
N PHE A 214 18.64 22.15 38.40
CA PHE A 214 18.98 20.76 38.69
C PHE A 214 20.48 20.59 38.91
N SER A 215 20.87 19.58 39.69
CA SER A 215 22.28 19.26 39.95
C SER A 215 22.93 18.67 38.70
N LEU A 216 24.14 19.14 38.41
CA LEU A 216 25.02 18.51 37.43
C LEU A 216 25.93 17.50 38.13
N GLU A 217 26.27 16.41 37.45
CA GLU A 217 27.22 15.41 37.95
C GLU A 217 28.67 15.90 37.82
N SER A 218 28.94 16.78 36.85
CA SER A 218 30.24 17.43 36.62
C SER A 218 30.06 18.86 36.10
N GLN A 219 30.99 19.77 36.40
CA GLN A 219 31.00 21.13 35.84
C GLN A 219 31.62 21.15 34.42
N GLU A 220 30.99 20.44 33.50
CA GLU A 220 31.46 20.29 32.12
C GLU A 220 30.37 20.71 31.14
N ILE A 221 30.76 21.48 30.11
CA ILE A 221 29.88 21.86 29.00
C ILE A 221 30.41 21.24 27.72
N PHE A 222 29.54 20.57 26.97
CA PHE A 222 29.89 19.98 25.69
C PHE A 222 29.16 20.70 24.56
N ILE A 223 29.88 21.13 23.53
CA ILE A 223 29.32 21.77 22.33
C ILE A 223 29.42 20.77 21.17
N PRO A 224 28.28 20.30 20.61
CA PRO A 224 28.26 19.36 19.51
C PRO A 224 28.55 20.05 18.17
N LEU A 225 29.67 19.68 17.54
CA LEU A 225 30.12 20.12 16.22
C LEU A 225 29.70 19.08 15.18
N GLN A 226 28.50 19.24 14.62
CA GLN A 226 28.02 18.38 13.54
C GLN A 226 28.57 18.85 12.18
N SER A 227 29.13 17.91 11.42
CA SER A 227 29.78 18.18 10.13
C SER A 227 28.84 18.84 9.12
N GLY A 228 29.30 19.91 8.47
CA GLY A 228 28.56 20.62 7.42
C GLY A 228 27.41 21.49 7.95
N THR A 229 27.33 21.70 9.27
CA THR A 229 26.34 22.60 9.86
C THR A 229 26.91 24.00 10.02
N ARG A 230 26.09 25.02 9.81
CA ARG A 230 26.48 26.42 10.08
C ARG A 230 26.93 26.63 11.54
N PHE A 231 26.31 25.93 12.48
CA PHE A 231 26.70 25.98 13.89
C PHE A 231 28.17 25.56 14.08
N GLN A 232 28.62 24.52 13.37
CA GLN A 232 30.02 24.10 13.36
C GLN A 232 30.95 25.22 12.87
N ASP A 233 30.63 25.87 11.76
CA ASP A 233 31.46 26.96 11.20
C ASP A 233 31.60 28.14 12.18
N GLU A 234 30.52 28.48 12.89
CA GLU A 234 30.53 29.51 13.92
C GLU A 234 31.39 29.14 15.13
N VAL A 235 31.29 27.90 15.62
CA VAL A 235 32.13 27.44 16.73
C VAL A 235 33.60 27.39 16.31
N LEU A 236 33.90 26.95 15.09
CA LEU A 236 35.28 26.89 14.59
C LEU A 236 35.92 28.28 14.51
N ARG A 237 35.17 29.29 14.04
CA ARG A 237 35.61 30.70 14.06
C ARG A 237 35.83 31.22 15.47
N ALA A 238 34.91 30.91 16.40
CA ALA A 238 35.06 31.25 17.80
C ALA A 238 36.33 30.63 18.41
N LEU A 239 36.56 29.36 18.09
CA LEU A 239 37.67 28.57 18.61
C LEU A 239 39.03 29.13 18.18
N GLU A 240 39.16 29.74 16.99
CA GLU A 240 40.39 30.44 16.59
C GLU A 240 40.72 31.61 17.54
N CYS A 241 39.72 32.42 17.88
CA CYS A 241 39.89 33.52 18.85
C CYS A 241 40.13 32.99 20.27
N TRP A 242 39.37 31.97 20.68
CA TRP A 242 39.51 31.34 22.00
C TRP A 242 40.87 30.69 22.18
N LYS A 243 41.47 30.10 21.12
CA LYS A 243 42.85 29.58 21.16
C LYS A 243 43.87 30.67 21.45
N ALA A 244 43.75 31.83 20.81
CA ALA A 244 44.64 32.97 21.07
C ALA A 244 44.48 33.51 22.49
N THR A 245 43.24 33.61 22.98
CA THR A 245 42.94 34.05 24.34
C THR A 245 43.45 33.06 25.39
N ALA A 246 43.15 31.77 25.23
CA ALA A 246 43.63 30.70 26.11
C ALA A 246 45.16 30.62 26.14
N ALA A 247 45.85 30.76 25.00
CA ALA A 247 47.30 30.83 24.95
C ALA A 247 47.89 32.03 25.73
N THR A 248 47.20 33.18 25.70
CA THR A 248 47.58 34.37 26.46
C THR A 248 47.40 34.17 27.98
N LEU A 249 46.41 33.38 28.37
CA LEU A 249 46.02 33.11 29.76
C LEU A 249 46.66 31.85 30.34
N ASN A 250 47.45 31.11 29.54
CA ASN A 250 47.97 29.78 29.86
C ASN A 250 46.88 28.73 30.18
N THR A 251 45.68 28.87 29.62
CA THR A 251 44.62 27.86 29.72
C THR A 251 44.95 26.71 28.75
N PRO A 252 45.08 25.45 29.22
CA PRO A 252 45.44 24.33 28.36
C PRO A 252 44.34 23.97 27.36
N ILE A 253 44.76 23.62 26.14
CA ILE A 253 43.90 23.13 25.06
C ILE A 253 44.40 21.76 24.62
N TYR A 254 43.55 20.75 24.72
CA TYR A 254 43.88 19.38 24.36
C TYR A 254 43.17 18.93 23.08
N ARG A 255 43.87 18.18 22.22
CA ARG A 255 43.25 17.39 21.15
C ARG A 255 43.45 15.92 21.42
N ALA A 256 42.45 15.10 21.12
CA ALA A 256 42.54 13.66 21.26
C ALA A 256 43.72 13.02 20.50
N SER A 257 44.20 13.63 19.40
CA SER A 257 45.38 13.18 18.64
C SER A 257 46.72 13.44 19.33
N ASP A 258 46.80 14.38 20.27
CA ASP A 258 48.06 14.82 20.90
C ASP A 258 48.50 13.83 22.01
N LEU A 259 47.65 12.86 22.36
CA LEU A 259 47.91 11.79 23.35
C LEU A 259 48.78 10.66 22.82
N ASN A 260 48.79 10.41 21.51
CA ASN A 260 49.56 9.29 20.96
C ASN A 260 51.08 9.57 20.99
N GLU A 261 51.50 10.83 21.12
CA GLU A 261 52.91 11.24 21.14
C GLU A 261 53.45 11.51 22.56
N GLN A 262 52.61 11.89 23.54
CA GLN A 262 53.07 12.24 24.90
C GLN A 262 53.29 11.03 25.84
N LEU A 263 52.99 9.80 25.41
CA LEU A 263 53.22 8.59 26.21
C LEU A 263 54.65 8.02 26.09
N GLU A 264 55.51 8.52 25.20
CA GLU A 264 56.91 8.04 25.06
C GLU A 264 58.01 9.00 25.55
N ALA A 265 57.72 10.22 26.00
CA ALA A 265 58.77 11.14 26.44
C ALA A 265 58.46 11.88 27.74
N GLY A 266 59.08 11.41 28.84
CA GLY A 266 59.55 12.20 29.98
C GLY A 266 58.54 13.13 30.69
N THR A 267 58.12 12.73 31.90
CA THR A 267 57.36 13.55 32.86
C THR A 267 57.76 15.03 32.92
N PRO A 268 56.80 15.96 32.82
CA PRO A 268 56.78 17.21 33.57
C PRO A 268 55.79 17.11 34.74
N ARG A 269 56.19 17.72 35.85
CA ARG A 269 55.41 17.85 37.09
C ARG A 269 54.30 18.88 36.88
N ASP A 270 53.08 18.43 36.67
CA ASP A 270 51.89 18.88 37.41
C ASP A 270 50.73 17.93 37.07
N ARG A 271 50.14 17.36 38.12
CA ARG A 271 49.13 16.31 38.03
C ARG A 271 47.78 16.92 37.74
N GLU A 272 47.34 16.88 36.48
CA GLU A 272 45.93 16.86 36.09
C GLU A 272 45.85 16.35 34.64
N VAL A 273 45.82 15.02 34.48
CA VAL A 273 45.62 14.40 33.16
C VAL A 273 44.18 14.68 32.75
N GLY A 274 43.97 15.40 31.65
CA GLY A 274 42.63 15.68 31.13
C GLY A 274 41.82 14.39 30.95
N THR A 275 40.57 14.38 31.40
CA THR A 275 39.68 13.22 31.23
C THR A 275 39.08 13.28 29.82
N PHE A 276 39.48 12.34 28.96
CA PHE A 276 39.04 12.26 27.55
C PHE A 276 37.86 11.29 27.32
N GLU A 277 37.33 10.70 28.38
CA GLU A 277 36.12 9.86 28.28
C GLU A 277 34.87 10.73 28.21
N ILE A 278 34.01 10.45 27.23
CA ILE A 278 32.68 11.08 27.14
C ILE A 278 31.73 10.37 28.13
N PRO A 279 31.07 11.11 29.06
CA PRO A 279 30.09 10.56 29.99
C PRO A 279 28.95 9.82 29.28
N ALA A 280 28.34 8.84 29.96
CA ALA A 280 27.30 7.99 29.39
C ALA A 280 26.06 8.79 28.95
N GLN A 281 25.69 9.81 29.73
CA GLN A 281 24.59 10.72 29.45
C GLN A 281 24.83 11.53 28.17
N VAL A 282 26.06 12.03 28.01
CA VAL A 282 26.47 12.81 26.83
C VAL A 282 26.54 11.91 25.59
N LYS A 283 26.99 10.65 25.72
CA LYS A 283 26.93 9.66 24.63
C LYS A 283 25.49 9.40 24.17
N SER A 284 24.58 9.17 25.10
CA SER A 284 23.13 9.00 24.82
C SER A 284 22.53 10.25 24.14
N ALA A 285 22.95 11.45 24.57
CA ALA A 285 22.55 12.70 23.96
C ALA A 285 23.05 12.84 22.51
N CYS A 286 24.27 12.41 22.22
CA CYS A 286 24.82 12.36 20.87
C CYS A 286 24.01 11.42 19.96
N GLU A 287 23.67 10.22 20.46
CA GLU A 287 22.81 9.28 19.74
C GLU A 287 21.43 9.89 19.44
N LEU A 288 20.84 10.65 20.36
CA LEU A 288 19.57 11.35 20.15
C LEU A 288 19.66 12.45 19.09
N LEU A 289 20.77 13.21 19.05
CA LEU A 289 20.98 14.25 18.03
C LEU A 289 21.12 13.66 16.62
N VAL A 290 21.84 12.53 16.49
CA VAL A 290 22.03 11.82 15.22
C VAL A 290 20.75 11.07 14.79
N SER A 291 20.09 10.35 15.72
CA SER A 291 18.87 9.57 15.43
C SER A 291 17.63 10.42 15.16
N ARG A 292 17.58 11.70 15.55
CA ARG A 292 16.49 12.60 15.11
C ARG A 292 16.50 12.85 13.60
N GLN A 293 17.61 12.59 12.91
CA GLN A 293 17.72 12.69 11.44
C GLN A 293 17.49 11.36 10.72
N THR A 294 17.68 10.24 11.42
CA THR A 294 17.42 8.89 10.92
C THR A 294 16.61 8.13 11.95
N PHE A 295 15.31 7.93 11.70
CA PHE A 295 14.39 7.21 12.60
C PHE A 295 14.76 5.71 12.68
N VAL A 296 15.93 5.38 13.21
CA VAL A 296 16.53 4.06 13.21
C VAL A 296 16.89 3.71 14.65
N GLY A 297 16.07 2.86 15.27
CA GLY A 297 16.26 2.36 16.62
C GLY A 297 15.28 1.25 16.97
N GLN A 298 15.39 0.66 18.16
CA GLN A 298 14.45 -0.36 18.67
C GLN A 298 12.97 0.09 18.63
N GLY A 299 12.71 1.39 18.80
CA GLY A 299 11.37 1.97 18.67
C GLY A 299 10.81 1.92 17.24
N ALA A 300 11.67 1.97 16.21
CA ALA A 300 11.26 1.85 14.81
C ALA A 300 10.82 0.42 14.49
N ARG A 301 11.57 -0.59 14.94
CA ARG A 301 11.17 -2.01 14.77
C ARG A 301 9.88 -2.36 15.51
N ILE A 302 9.71 -1.86 16.74
CA ILE A 302 8.47 -2.06 17.51
C ILE A 302 7.30 -1.28 16.87
N SER A 303 7.56 -0.10 16.30
CA SER A 303 6.58 0.67 15.54
C SER A 303 6.17 -0.03 14.23
N GLU A 304 7.13 -0.57 13.47
CA GLU A 304 6.85 -1.39 12.27
C GLU A 304 6.06 -2.65 12.63
N ASP A 305 6.32 -3.25 13.78
CA ASP A 305 5.57 -4.42 14.26
C ASP A 305 4.14 -4.08 14.73
N LEU A 306 3.92 -2.88 15.31
CA LEU A 306 2.62 -2.40 15.76
C LEU A 306 1.79 -1.77 14.64
N PHE A 307 2.48 -1.13 13.69
CA PHE A 307 1.93 -0.42 12.54
C PHE A 307 2.70 -0.90 11.29
N PRO A 308 2.47 -2.15 10.86
CA PRO A 308 3.11 -2.67 9.67
C PRO A 308 2.79 -1.74 8.50
N GLN A 309 3.83 -1.22 7.86
CA GLN A 309 3.64 -0.53 6.60
C GLN A 309 3.20 -1.56 5.57
N ASP A 310 1.99 -1.39 5.07
CA ASP A 310 1.48 -2.20 3.97
C ASP A 310 2.21 -1.81 2.69
N PHE A 311 3.38 -2.40 2.49
CA PHE A 311 4.20 -2.17 1.32
C PHE A 311 4.64 -3.50 0.71
N ILE A 312 4.32 -3.63 -0.57
CA ILE A 312 4.85 -4.68 -1.44
C ILE A 312 5.47 -3.95 -2.64
N PRO A 313 6.80 -4.03 -2.83
CA PRO A 313 7.44 -3.36 -3.94
C PRO A 313 6.97 -3.96 -5.28
N LYS A 314 6.71 -3.06 -6.23
CA LYS A 314 6.50 -3.38 -7.63
C LYS A 314 7.87 -3.67 -8.28
N ASP A 315 8.54 -4.74 -7.84
CA ASP A 315 9.85 -5.11 -8.41
C ASP A 315 9.68 -5.51 -9.87
N SER A 316 10.42 -4.83 -10.75
CA SER A 316 10.49 -5.13 -12.18
C SER A 316 11.33 -6.38 -12.52
N GLY A 317 11.84 -7.09 -11.52
CA GLY A 317 12.91 -8.07 -11.68
C GLY A 317 12.71 -9.36 -10.87
N ALA A 318 11.57 -10.06 -11.05
CA ALA A 318 11.50 -11.43 -10.57
C ALA A 318 12.31 -12.34 -11.53
N ALA A 319 13.44 -12.86 -11.05
CA ALA A 319 14.27 -13.82 -11.76
C ALA A 319 13.41 -14.97 -12.34
N THR A 320 13.33 -15.04 -13.67
CA THR A 320 12.65 -16.09 -14.44
C THR A 320 13.54 -17.30 -14.72
N ALA A 321 14.79 -17.28 -14.23
CA ALA A 321 15.75 -18.34 -14.48
C ALA A 321 15.48 -19.56 -13.59
N LEU A 322 14.58 -20.40 -14.07
CA LEU A 322 14.50 -21.78 -13.62
C LEU A 322 15.80 -22.50 -14.02
N PRO A 323 16.51 -23.16 -13.08
CA PRO A 323 17.64 -23.99 -13.44
C PRO A 323 17.16 -25.08 -14.40
N LYS A 324 18.00 -25.48 -15.36
CA LYS A 324 17.68 -26.58 -16.27
C LYS A 324 17.28 -27.81 -15.44
N PRO A 325 16.19 -28.52 -15.81
CA PRO A 325 15.75 -29.68 -15.07
C PRO A 325 16.90 -30.70 -15.02
N ASN A 326 17.39 -31.01 -13.82
CA ASN A 326 18.37 -32.06 -13.66
C ASN A 326 17.64 -33.40 -13.76
N THR A 327 17.73 -34.05 -14.92
CA THR A 327 16.95 -35.24 -15.30
C THR A 327 17.28 -36.48 -14.47
N GLU A 328 18.34 -36.46 -13.66
CA GLU A 328 18.80 -37.60 -12.86
C GLU A 328 18.17 -37.66 -11.46
N ASP A 329 17.72 -36.53 -10.89
CA ASP A 329 17.18 -36.46 -9.53
C ASP A 329 15.81 -35.75 -9.51
N LEU A 330 14.74 -36.56 -9.62
CA LEU A 330 13.35 -36.11 -9.59
C LEU A 330 12.96 -35.43 -8.27
N SER A 331 13.71 -35.62 -7.18
CA SER A 331 13.42 -34.98 -5.88
C SER A 331 13.69 -33.47 -5.89
N ARG A 332 14.50 -32.99 -6.84
CA ARG A 332 14.83 -31.57 -7.02
C ARG A 332 13.94 -30.85 -8.04
N LEU A 333 13.07 -31.58 -8.73
CA LEU A 333 12.15 -31.00 -9.70
C LEU A 333 10.99 -30.32 -8.97
N CYS A 334 11.02 -28.99 -8.95
CA CYS A 334 9.91 -28.17 -8.48
C CYS A 334 9.10 -27.65 -9.67
N VAL A 335 7.80 -27.96 -9.68
CA VAL A 335 6.87 -27.56 -10.75
C VAL A 335 6.16 -26.26 -10.35
N PRO A 336 6.40 -25.13 -11.04
CA PRO A 336 5.68 -23.89 -10.77
C PRO A 336 4.24 -23.99 -11.30
N VAL A 337 3.27 -23.56 -10.48
CA VAL A 337 1.87 -23.41 -10.83
C VAL A 337 1.60 -21.92 -11.05
N THR A 338 1.19 -21.57 -12.27
CA THR A 338 0.72 -20.23 -12.63
C THR A 338 -0.79 -20.26 -12.67
N VAL A 339 -1.42 -19.42 -11.86
CA VAL A 339 -2.87 -19.39 -11.72
C VAL A 339 -3.42 -18.24 -12.51
N MET A 340 -4.39 -18.52 -13.38
CA MET A 340 -5.22 -17.51 -14.02
C MET A 340 -6.66 -17.71 -13.59
N LEU A 341 -7.22 -16.71 -12.91
CA LEU A 341 -8.59 -16.74 -12.41
C LEU A 341 -9.40 -15.60 -13.01
N GLY A 342 -10.71 -15.79 -13.14
CA GLY A 342 -11.61 -14.73 -13.55
C GLY A 342 -13.06 -15.19 -13.58
N ILE A 343 -13.98 -14.24 -13.59
CA ILE A 343 -15.40 -14.53 -13.74
C ILE A 343 -15.74 -15.00 -15.18
N PRO A 344 -16.87 -15.68 -15.40
CA PRO A 344 -17.37 -15.95 -16.76
C PRO A 344 -17.49 -14.65 -17.56
N GLY A 345 -17.03 -14.63 -18.81
CA GLY A 345 -17.00 -13.45 -19.68
C GLY A 345 -15.67 -12.68 -19.65
N SER A 346 -14.74 -13.02 -18.75
CA SER A 346 -13.46 -12.31 -18.60
C SER A 346 -12.40 -12.61 -19.66
N GLY A 347 -12.61 -13.63 -20.51
CA GLY A 347 -11.61 -14.08 -21.48
C GLY A 347 -10.45 -14.88 -20.87
N VAL A 348 -10.52 -15.24 -19.58
CA VAL A 348 -9.44 -15.94 -18.85
C VAL A 348 -8.92 -17.21 -19.56
N GLY A 349 -9.79 -18.02 -20.17
CA GLY A 349 -9.35 -19.21 -20.91
C GLY A 349 -8.52 -18.88 -22.15
N ALA A 350 -8.97 -17.90 -22.95
CA ALA A 350 -8.24 -17.45 -24.14
C ALA A 350 -6.89 -16.83 -23.77
N MET A 351 -6.88 -16.00 -22.73
CA MET A 351 -5.68 -15.35 -22.22
C MET A 351 -4.67 -16.36 -21.66
N ALA A 352 -5.11 -17.41 -20.96
CA ALA A 352 -4.23 -18.45 -20.42
C ALA A 352 -3.58 -19.27 -21.54
N ASN A 353 -4.38 -19.61 -22.57
CA ASN A 353 -3.88 -20.27 -23.76
C ASN A 353 -2.88 -19.40 -24.53
N SER A 354 -3.11 -18.09 -24.60
CA SER A 354 -2.18 -17.14 -25.22
C SER A 354 -0.82 -17.13 -24.48
N VAL A 355 -0.82 -17.05 -23.15
CA VAL A 355 0.42 -17.15 -22.34
C VAL A 355 1.16 -18.46 -22.63
N CYS A 356 0.44 -19.60 -22.62
CA CYS A 356 1.05 -20.91 -22.88
C CYS A 356 1.64 -21.00 -24.30
N THR A 357 0.93 -20.47 -25.29
CA THR A 357 1.36 -20.48 -26.70
C THR A 357 2.60 -19.64 -26.91
N ILE A 358 2.60 -18.39 -26.42
CA ILE A 358 3.71 -17.44 -26.58
C ILE A 358 4.97 -17.94 -25.85
N SER A 359 4.81 -18.59 -24.70
CA SER A 359 5.93 -19.07 -23.88
C SER A 359 6.28 -20.56 -24.06
N SER A 360 5.68 -21.22 -25.07
CA SER A 360 5.90 -22.64 -25.38
C SER A 360 7.35 -22.97 -25.76
N ALA A 361 8.13 -21.99 -26.24
CA ALA A 361 9.56 -22.15 -26.52
C ALA A 361 10.41 -22.27 -25.25
N SER A 362 9.92 -21.79 -24.11
CA SER A 362 10.66 -21.72 -22.85
C SER A 362 10.23 -22.79 -21.84
N PHE A 363 8.97 -23.24 -21.89
CA PHE A 363 8.38 -24.13 -20.91
C PHE A 363 7.55 -25.24 -21.56
N GLU A 364 7.50 -26.40 -20.91
CA GLU A 364 6.54 -27.44 -21.24
C GLU A 364 5.28 -27.25 -20.39
N TRP A 365 4.21 -26.77 -21.02
CA TRP A 365 2.97 -26.44 -20.32
C TRP A 365 2.06 -27.64 -20.14
N VAL A 366 1.60 -27.84 -18.91
CA VAL A 366 0.45 -28.70 -18.58
C VAL A 366 -0.72 -27.80 -18.19
N THR A 367 -1.78 -27.82 -18.98
CA THR A 367 -2.99 -27.03 -18.71
C THR A 367 -3.94 -27.79 -17.80
N VAL A 368 -4.49 -27.08 -16.82
CA VAL A 368 -5.51 -27.58 -15.90
C VAL A 368 -6.66 -26.60 -15.88
N ASP A 369 -7.77 -26.99 -16.52
CA ASP A 369 -8.96 -26.14 -16.64
C ASP A 369 -10.03 -26.54 -15.60
N VAL A 370 -10.40 -25.57 -14.77
CA VAL A 370 -11.47 -25.66 -13.78
C VAL A 370 -12.51 -24.59 -14.09
N ASP A 371 -13.46 -24.92 -14.97
CA ASP A 371 -14.62 -24.09 -15.25
C ASP A 371 -15.79 -24.57 -14.40
N LEU A 372 -16.21 -23.75 -13.43
CA LEU A 372 -17.27 -24.08 -12.49
C LEU A 372 -18.62 -24.34 -13.18
N ARG A 373 -18.80 -23.78 -14.37
CA ARG A 373 -20.01 -23.96 -15.17
C ARG A 373 -20.15 -25.38 -15.72
N ASN A 374 -19.08 -26.17 -15.65
CA ASN A 374 -19.08 -27.59 -16.00
C ASN A 374 -19.48 -28.50 -14.82
N LEU A 375 -19.62 -27.96 -13.61
CA LEU A 375 -20.03 -28.72 -12.43
C LEU A 375 -21.54 -28.96 -12.43
N ASP A 376 -21.97 -30.00 -11.72
CA ASP A 376 -23.40 -30.28 -11.50
C ASP A 376 -24.08 -29.11 -10.75
N PRO A 377 -25.37 -28.81 -11.02
CA PRO A 377 -26.07 -27.69 -10.36
C PRO A 377 -26.03 -27.73 -8.82
N SER A 378 -26.01 -28.92 -8.20
CA SER A 378 -25.89 -29.07 -6.74
C SER A 378 -24.53 -28.64 -6.19
N LYS A 379 -23.46 -28.83 -6.98
CA LYS A 379 -22.10 -28.37 -6.67
C LYS A 379 -21.94 -26.88 -6.95
N GLN A 380 -22.66 -26.34 -7.94
CA GLN A 380 -22.70 -24.91 -8.22
C GLN A 380 -23.33 -24.07 -7.09
N GLN A 381 -24.10 -24.67 -6.17
CA GLN A 381 -24.61 -23.98 -4.99
C GLN A 381 -23.57 -23.80 -3.86
N LYS A 382 -22.46 -24.54 -3.91
CA LYS A 382 -21.35 -24.49 -2.93
C LYS A 382 -20.05 -24.32 -3.71
N LEU A 383 -19.86 -23.13 -4.27
CA LEU A 383 -18.83 -22.88 -5.28
C LEU A 383 -17.43 -23.05 -4.69
N GLU A 384 -17.15 -22.45 -3.54
CA GLU A 384 -15.81 -22.48 -2.92
C GLU A 384 -15.42 -23.90 -2.52
N ALA A 385 -16.32 -24.60 -1.82
CA ALA A 385 -16.08 -25.98 -1.40
C ALA A 385 -15.91 -26.95 -2.59
N SER A 386 -16.74 -26.82 -3.63
CA SER A 386 -16.67 -27.69 -4.80
C SER A 386 -15.40 -27.45 -5.61
N VAL A 387 -15.01 -26.17 -5.77
CA VAL A 387 -13.78 -25.79 -6.49
C VAL A 387 -12.53 -26.22 -5.75
N PHE A 388 -12.52 -26.08 -4.43
CA PHE A 388 -11.39 -26.55 -3.62
C PHE A 388 -11.06 -28.02 -3.91
N VAL A 389 -12.09 -28.88 -3.92
CA VAL A 389 -11.95 -30.31 -4.19
C VAL A 389 -11.58 -30.58 -5.66
N GLU A 390 -12.20 -29.88 -6.60
CA GLU A 390 -11.95 -30.05 -8.04
C GLU A 390 -10.51 -29.66 -8.43
N ILE A 391 -10.01 -28.54 -7.89
CA ILE A 391 -8.62 -28.09 -8.08
C ILE A 391 -7.65 -29.11 -7.47
N LEU A 392 -7.91 -29.55 -6.24
CA LEU A 392 -7.08 -30.53 -5.54
C LEU A 392 -6.88 -31.80 -6.38
N ASP A 393 -7.98 -32.37 -6.86
CA ASP A 393 -7.99 -33.61 -7.64
C ASP A 393 -7.33 -33.44 -9.02
N LYS A 394 -7.69 -32.39 -9.77
CA LYS A 394 -7.11 -32.13 -11.11
C LYS A 394 -5.63 -31.78 -11.06
N LEU A 395 -5.21 -30.97 -10.09
CA LEU A 395 -3.82 -30.58 -9.94
C LEU A 395 -2.95 -31.77 -9.52
N ARG A 396 -3.44 -32.61 -8.61
CA ARG A 396 -2.75 -33.87 -8.25
C ARG A 396 -2.54 -34.76 -9.48
N ARG A 397 -3.58 -34.97 -10.29
CA ARG A 397 -3.47 -35.71 -11.56
C ARG A 397 -2.50 -35.07 -12.55
N ALA A 398 -2.40 -33.75 -12.57
CA ALA A 398 -1.44 -33.04 -13.43
C ALA A 398 0.00 -33.26 -12.95
N LEU A 399 0.23 -33.16 -11.63
CA LEU A 399 1.54 -33.43 -11.02
C LEU A 399 1.96 -34.89 -11.23
N ASP A 400 1.06 -35.85 -11.08
CA ASP A 400 1.35 -37.27 -11.37
C ASP A 400 1.72 -37.49 -12.86
N ARG A 401 1.03 -36.80 -13.78
CA ARG A 401 1.38 -36.83 -15.22
C ARG A 401 2.76 -36.24 -15.50
N VAL A 402 3.09 -35.09 -14.89
CA VAL A 402 4.43 -34.49 -15.01
C VAL A 402 5.49 -35.46 -14.48
N LYS A 403 5.24 -36.12 -13.34
CA LYS A 403 6.17 -37.11 -12.77
C LYS A 403 6.45 -38.27 -13.73
N LEU A 404 5.42 -38.78 -14.40
CA LEU A 404 5.57 -39.86 -15.37
C LEU A 404 6.37 -39.42 -16.61
N ALA A 405 6.17 -38.18 -17.07
CA ALA A 405 6.86 -37.61 -18.22
C ALA A 405 8.25 -37.02 -17.91
N ALA A 406 8.58 -36.78 -16.63
CA ALA A 406 9.74 -35.98 -16.22
C ALA A 406 11.10 -36.47 -16.78
N LYS A 407 11.23 -37.76 -17.11
CA LYS A 407 12.47 -38.32 -17.70
C LYS A 407 12.64 -38.02 -19.19
N THR A 408 11.58 -37.65 -19.90
CA THR A 408 11.57 -37.39 -21.35
C THR A 408 11.45 -35.91 -21.70
N VAL A 409 11.18 -35.07 -20.70
CA VAL A 409 10.90 -33.64 -20.81
C VAL A 409 12.19 -32.86 -21.07
N ARG A 410 12.18 -32.01 -22.11
CA ARG A 410 13.36 -31.19 -22.53
C ARG A 410 13.35 -29.78 -21.96
N LEU A 411 12.16 -29.22 -21.73
CA LEU A 411 11.95 -27.88 -21.17
C LEU A 411 11.49 -28.00 -19.72
N HIS A 412 11.61 -26.95 -18.91
CA HIS A 412 11.11 -27.04 -17.53
C HIS A 412 9.58 -27.16 -17.53
N PRO A 413 8.98 -28.18 -16.86
CA PRO A 413 7.54 -28.35 -16.83
C PRO A 413 6.88 -27.27 -15.96
N ARG A 414 5.77 -26.71 -16.43
CA ARG A 414 5.00 -25.68 -15.73
C ARG A 414 3.51 -25.93 -15.86
N ILE A 415 2.76 -25.70 -14.79
CA ILE A 415 1.31 -25.89 -14.79
C ILE A 415 0.62 -24.55 -14.95
N MET A 416 -0.26 -24.44 -15.95
CA MET A 416 -1.22 -23.35 -16.06
C MET A 416 -2.55 -23.83 -15.46
N LEU A 417 -2.94 -23.27 -14.31
CA LEU A 417 -4.23 -23.53 -13.69
C LEU A 417 -5.19 -22.39 -14.06
N THR A 418 -6.18 -22.71 -14.88
CA THR A 418 -7.21 -21.76 -15.31
C THR A 418 -8.49 -22.02 -14.53
N VAL A 419 -8.96 -21.03 -13.78
CA VAL A 419 -10.17 -21.13 -12.96
C VAL A 419 -11.21 -20.11 -13.43
N VAL A 420 -12.38 -20.60 -13.86
CA VAL A 420 -13.48 -19.75 -14.37
C VAL A 420 -14.69 -19.87 -13.46
N GLY A 421 -15.04 -18.79 -12.77
CA GLY A 421 -16.21 -18.71 -11.91
C GLY A 421 -16.13 -17.60 -10.88
N TYR A 422 -17.16 -17.50 -10.05
CA TYR A 422 -17.30 -16.49 -9.00
C TYR A 422 -16.71 -17.02 -7.69
N ILE A 423 -15.38 -17.08 -7.60
CA ILE A 423 -14.64 -17.69 -6.50
C ILE A 423 -13.48 -16.85 -6.01
N ASP A 424 -13.11 -17.02 -4.76
CA ASP A 424 -12.04 -16.28 -4.09
C ASP A 424 -10.64 -16.89 -4.37
N PRO A 425 -9.61 -16.06 -4.65
CA PRO A 425 -8.24 -16.52 -4.85
C PRO A 425 -7.67 -17.25 -3.63
N ILE A 426 -8.12 -16.94 -2.41
CA ILE A 426 -7.68 -17.62 -1.19
C ILE A 426 -8.04 -19.11 -1.26
N THR A 427 -9.27 -19.44 -1.69
CA THR A 427 -9.71 -20.85 -1.87
C THR A 427 -8.82 -21.58 -2.86
N VAL A 428 -8.51 -20.94 -3.99
CA VAL A 428 -7.66 -21.51 -5.05
C VAL A 428 -6.25 -21.80 -4.53
N VAL A 429 -5.62 -20.83 -3.88
CA VAL A 429 -4.27 -20.95 -3.34
C VAL A 429 -4.21 -22.01 -2.23
N CYS A 430 -5.21 -22.07 -1.35
CA CYS A 430 -5.31 -23.12 -0.33
C CYS A 430 -5.44 -24.51 -0.96
N ALA A 431 -6.24 -24.65 -2.02
CA ALA A 431 -6.38 -25.92 -2.75
C ALA A 431 -5.05 -26.36 -3.39
N ILE A 432 -4.31 -25.42 -4.00
CA ILE A 432 -2.99 -25.69 -4.59
C ILE A 432 -1.99 -26.13 -3.53
N ARG A 433 -1.91 -25.41 -2.39
CA ARG A 433 -1.00 -25.78 -1.31
C ARG A 433 -1.33 -27.16 -0.73
N ARG A 434 -2.62 -27.49 -0.58
CA ARG A 434 -3.04 -28.83 -0.14
C ARG A 434 -2.65 -29.90 -1.15
N ALA A 435 -2.86 -29.65 -2.45
CA ALA A 435 -2.46 -30.56 -3.53
C ALA A 435 -0.95 -30.80 -3.54
N ALA A 436 -0.16 -29.75 -3.33
CA ALA A 436 1.29 -29.82 -3.30
C ALA A 436 1.81 -30.69 -2.14
N LEU A 437 1.13 -30.68 -0.99
CA LEU A 437 1.48 -31.51 0.17
C LEU A 437 1.12 -32.99 -0.02
N ASP A 438 0.01 -33.26 -0.70
CA ASP A 438 -0.47 -34.62 -0.96
C ASP A 438 0.17 -35.26 -2.21
N ALA A 439 0.86 -34.47 -3.03
CA ALA A 439 1.48 -34.90 -4.28
C ALA A 439 2.92 -35.41 -4.07
N PRO A 440 3.39 -36.35 -4.91
CA PRO A 440 4.74 -36.88 -4.83
C PRO A 440 5.83 -35.95 -5.41
N LEU A 441 5.45 -34.91 -6.15
CA LEU A 441 6.35 -33.89 -6.70
C LEU A 441 6.18 -32.57 -5.94
N SER A 442 7.29 -31.88 -5.68
CA SER A 442 7.24 -30.53 -5.13
C SER A 442 6.64 -29.56 -6.14
N SER A 443 5.70 -28.72 -5.69
CA SER A 443 5.17 -27.63 -6.50
C SER A 443 5.11 -26.34 -5.69
N LYS A 444 5.21 -25.22 -6.40
CA LYS A 444 5.16 -23.87 -5.84
C LYS A 444 4.21 -23.01 -6.65
N ILE A 445 3.58 -22.04 -5.99
CA ILE A 445 2.75 -21.06 -6.67
C ILE A 445 3.68 -19.97 -7.19
N GLY A 446 3.79 -19.83 -8.51
CA GLY A 446 4.65 -18.82 -9.11
C GLY A 446 4.00 -17.44 -9.09
N ALA A 447 2.84 -17.34 -9.73
CA ALA A 447 2.05 -16.13 -9.82
C ALA A 447 0.55 -16.47 -9.78
N VAL A 448 -0.23 -15.57 -9.19
CA VAL A 448 -1.70 -15.58 -9.21
C VAL A 448 -2.15 -14.35 -9.96
N ILE A 449 -2.84 -14.57 -11.07
CA ILE A 449 -3.21 -13.57 -12.07
C ILE A 449 -4.73 -13.51 -12.13
N ASN A 450 -5.30 -12.34 -11.85
CA ASN A 450 -6.73 -12.12 -12.09
C ASN A 450 -6.94 -11.55 -13.49
N CYS A 451 -7.82 -12.15 -14.28
CA CYS A 451 -8.22 -11.70 -15.61
C CYS A 451 -9.56 -10.99 -15.52
N VAL A 452 -9.59 -9.72 -15.90
CA VAL A 452 -10.75 -8.85 -15.80
C VAL A 452 -11.00 -8.27 -17.19
N SER A 453 -12.22 -8.40 -17.72
CA SER A 453 -12.58 -7.66 -18.92
C SER A 453 -13.24 -6.36 -18.51
N ALA A 454 -12.80 -5.23 -19.08
CA ALA A 454 -13.34 -3.90 -18.79
C ALA A 454 -14.85 -3.80 -19.10
N THR A 455 -15.35 -4.65 -20.00
CA THR A 455 -16.75 -4.79 -20.41
C THR A 455 -17.55 -5.79 -19.57
N ASN A 456 -16.95 -6.39 -18.54
CA ASN A 456 -17.55 -7.45 -17.74
C ASN A 456 -17.24 -7.26 -16.25
N VAL A 457 -17.68 -6.13 -15.70
CA VAL A 457 -17.47 -5.79 -14.27
C VAL A 457 -18.80 -5.59 -13.55
N TYR A 458 -19.78 -5.00 -14.22
CA TYR A 458 -21.03 -4.57 -13.62
C TYR A 458 -22.21 -5.41 -14.09
N LEU A 459 -23.13 -5.69 -13.17
CA LEU A 459 -24.39 -6.36 -13.43
C LEU A 459 -25.24 -5.55 -14.41
N PRO A 460 -25.95 -6.22 -15.34
CA PRO A 460 -26.88 -5.55 -16.23
C PRO A 460 -28.17 -5.19 -15.45
N ASP A 461 -28.35 -3.91 -15.12
CA ASP A 461 -29.54 -3.41 -14.41
C ASP A 461 -30.25 -2.28 -15.20
N SER A 462 -31.58 -2.36 -15.23
CA SER A 462 -32.49 -1.33 -15.72
C SER A 462 -32.41 0.00 -14.98
N PHE A 463 -31.99 0.01 -13.70
CA PHE A 463 -32.00 1.20 -12.85
C PHE A 463 -30.68 1.99 -12.84
N SER A 464 -29.75 1.71 -13.75
CA SER A 464 -28.42 2.37 -13.85
C SER A 464 -27.50 2.20 -12.63
N THR A 465 -27.91 1.39 -11.65
CA THR A 465 -27.11 0.98 -10.50
C THR A 465 -25.95 0.11 -10.95
N GLN A 466 -24.74 0.68 -10.98
CA GLN A 466 -23.48 0.00 -11.35
C GLN A 466 -23.03 -0.97 -10.24
N ALA A 467 -23.88 -1.93 -9.86
CA ALA A 467 -23.50 -3.00 -8.95
C ALA A 467 -22.48 -3.92 -9.65
N ALA A 468 -21.37 -4.23 -8.99
CA ALA A 468 -20.39 -5.16 -9.53
C ALA A 468 -20.94 -6.60 -9.54
N PHE A 469 -20.47 -7.42 -10.47
CA PHE A 469 -20.70 -8.86 -10.39
C PHE A 469 -20.16 -9.42 -9.05
N PRO A 470 -20.80 -10.47 -8.50
CA PRO A 470 -20.33 -11.10 -7.27
C PRO A 470 -18.85 -11.48 -7.36
N LYS A 471 -18.10 -11.33 -6.27
CA LYS A 471 -16.68 -11.72 -6.17
C LYS A 471 -15.70 -11.07 -7.17
N VAL A 472 -16.09 -10.18 -8.09
CA VAL A 472 -15.15 -9.60 -9.08
C VAL A 472 -14.00 -8.85 -8.42
N PHE A 473 -14.30 -8.05 -7.38
CA PHE A 473 -13.28 -7.35 -6.63
C PHE A 473 -12.60 -8.27 -5.61
N ASP A 474 -13.31 -9.20 -4.98
CA ASP A 474 -12.71 -10.23 -4.12
C ASP A 474 -11.64 -11.04 -4.87
N GLN A 475 -11.84 -11.25 -6.18
CA GLN A 475 -10.88 -11.87 -7.08
C GLN A 475 -9.57 -11.09 -7.28
N MET A 476 -9.48 -9.87 -6.78
CA MET A 476 -8.29 -9.02 -6.81
C MET A 476 -7.55 -9.00 -5.46
N GLN A 477 -7.97 -9.77 -4.46
CA GLN A 477 -7.51 -9.66 -3.06
C GLN A 477 -6.00 -9.42 -2.88
N ALA A 478 -5.67 -8.32 -2.19
CA ALA A 478 -4.31 -7.95 -1.82
C ALA A 478 -3.62 -9.05 -0.99
N GLY A 479 -2.33 -9.26 -1.26
CA GLY A 479 -1.53 -10.32 -0.65
C GLY A 479 -1.67 -11.68 -1.33
N PHE A 480 -2.75 -11.96 -2.09
CA PHE A 480 -2.92 -13.22 -2.81
C PHE A 480 -2.73 -13.05 -4.32
N VAL A 481 -3.32 -12.01 -4.89
CA VAL A 481 -3.21 -11.72 -6.31
C VAL A 481 -1.94 -10.91 -6.58
N THR A 482 -1.11 -11.43 -7.47
CA THR A 482 0.18 -10.82 -7.84
C THR A 482 0.05 -9.87 -9.03
N HIS A 483 -0.80 -10.22 -10.00
CA HIS A 483 -0.99 -9.46 -11.22
C HIS A 483 -2.47 -9.38 -11.58
N ILE A 484 -2.86 -8.31 -12.26
CA ILE A 484 -4.19 -8.18 -12.84
C ILE A 484 -4.05 -7.89 -14.34
N VAL A 485 -4.70 -8.67 -15.17
CA VAL A 485 -4.76 -8.46 -16.62
C VAL A 485 -6.15 -7.88 -16.93
N LEU A 486 -6.17 -6.61 -17.34
CA LEU A 486 -7.37 -5.90 -17.74
C LEU A 486 -7.49 -5.90 -19.27
N THR A 487 -8.46 -6.62 -19.81
CA THR A 487 -8.70 -6.73 -21.27
C THR A 487 -9.83 -5.82 -21.74
N ASN A 488 -9.93 -5.63 -23.07
CA ASN A 488 -10.99 -4.87 -23.73
C ASN A 488 -11.12 -3.42 -23.25
N SER A 489 -9.99 -2.79 -22.89
CA SER A 489 -9.98 -1.42 -22.37
C SER A 489 -10.42 -0.37 -23.39
N THR A 490 -10.34 -0.66 -24.69
CA THR A 490 -10.79 0.24 -25.77
C THR A 490 -12.31 0.28 -25.94
N ASP A 491 -13.03 -0.71 -25.40
CA ASP A 491 -14.47 -0.85 -25.60
C ASP A 491 -15.29 -0.03 -24.58
N ILE A 492 -14.63 0.61 -23.62
CA ILE A 492 -15.25 1.45 -22.60
C ILE A 492 -14.72 2.88 -22.63
N GLU A 493 -15.53 3.82 -22.14
CA GLU A 493 -15.11 5.23 -22.07
C GLU A 493 -13.93 5.42 -21.09
N PRO A 494 -13.00 6.35 -21.38
CA PRO A 494 -11.84 6.62 -20.52
C PRO A 494 -12.21 6.93 -19.06
N ALA A 495 -13.30 7.65 -18.83
CA ALA A 495 -13.78 7.96 -17.48
C ALA A 495 -14.30 6.73 -16.71
N ALA A 496 -14.89 5.75 -17.41
CA ALA A 496 -15.27 4.48 -16.81
C ALA A 496 -14.04 3.63 -16.50
N LEU A 497 -13.05 3.62 -17.40
CA LEU A 497 -11.78 2.92 -17.21
C LEU A 497 -11.00 3.48 -16.00
N GLN A 498 -10.97 4.81 -15.84
CA GLN A 498 -10.35 5.45 -14.68
C GLN A 498 -11.04 5.09 -13.35
N ARG A 499 -12.38 5.04 -13.34
CA ARG A 499 -13.14 4.59 -12.16
C ARG A 499 -12.86 3.14 -11.83
N LEU A 500 -12.85 2.25 -12.84
CA LEU A 500 -12.47 0.85 -12.66
C LEU A 500 -11.06 0.75 -12.08
N ARG A 501 -10.12 1.50 -12.65
CA ARG A 501 -8.74 1.55 -12.16
C ARG A 501 -8.67 1.96 -10.69
N PHE A 502 -9.39 3.00 -10.32
CA PHE A 502 -9.45 3.47 -8.93
C PHE A 502 -9.97 2.37 -7.98
N HIS A 503 -11.01 1.63 -8.37
CA HIS A 503 -11.51 0.51 -7.57
C HIS A 503 -10.49 -0.64 -7.49
N MET A 504 -9.80 -0.98 -8.58
CA MET A 504 -8.76 -2.01 -8.58
C MET A 504 -7.62 -1.65 -7.63
N ASP A 505 -7.13 -0.41 -7.69
CA ASP A 505 -6.04 0.07 -6.81
C ASP A 505 -6.49 0.17 -5.35
N HIS A 506 -7.77 0.41 -5.08
CA HIS A 506 -8.31 0.40 -3.73
C HIS A 506 -8.36 -1.02 -3.12
N VAL A 507 -8.70 -2.02 -3.93
CA VAL A 507 -8.78 -3.42 -3.49
C VAL A 507 -7.40 -4.06 -3.40
N ASN A 508 -6.51 -3.74 -4.34
CA ASN A 508 -5.15 -4.24 -4.36
C ASN A 508 -4.19 -3.20 -4.95
N PRO A 509 -3.62 -2.33 -4.10
CA PRO A 509 -2.68 -1.29 -4.55
C PRO A 509 -1.33 -1.87 -5.02
N PHE A 510 -1.06 -3.13 -4.68
CA PHE A 510 0.24 -3.78 -4.86
C PHE A 510 0.36 -4.58 -6.15
N ALA A 511 -0.76 -5.06 -6.71
CA ALA A 511 -0.71 -5.87 -7.92
C ALA A 511 -0.24 -5.08 -9.13
N ASP A 512 0.59 -5.74 -9.95
CA ASP A 512 0.99 -5.20 -11.24
C ASP A 512 -0.15 -5.39 -12.24
N VAL A 513 -0.60 -4.30 -12.84
CA VAL A 513 -1.78 -4.33 -13.71
C VAL A 513 -1.37 -4.11 -15.16
N MET A 514 -1.61 -5.12 -15.98
CA MET A 514 -1.42 -5.07 -17.42
C MET A 514 -2.72 -4.67 -18.09
N VAL A 515 -2.75 -3.51 -18.73
CA VAL A 515 -3.93 -3.03 -19.47
C VAL A 515 -3.73 -3.36 -20.94
N LEU A 516 -4.66 -4.13 -21.48
CA LEU A 516 -4.66 -4.58 -22.87
C LEU A 516 -5.84 -3.95 -23.61
N SER A 517 -5.60 -3.51 -24.83
CA SER A 517 -6.65 -2.96 -25.69
C SER A 517 -7.68 -4.02 -26.02
N HIS A 518 -7.23 -5.24 -26.33
CA HIS A 518 -8.05 -6.40 -26.69
C HIS A 518 -7.59 -7.64 -25.91
N ASP A 519 -8.20 -8.80 -26.16
CA ASP A 519 -7.79 -10.10 -25.57
C ASP A 519 -6.49 -10.66 -26.22
N VAL A 520 -5.47 -9.82 -26.38
CA VAL A 520 -4.17 -10.17 -26.96
C VAL A 520 -3.07 -9.51 -26.14
N PHE A 521 -2.01 -10.27 -25.83
CA PHE A 521 -0.82 -9.71 -25.19
C PHE A 521 0.04 -8.96 -26.21
N GLU A 522 0.18 -7.64 -26.00
CA GLU A 522 1.03 -6.78 -26.83
C GLU A 522 2.39 -6.48 -26.16
N GLY A 523 2.58 -6.90 -24.91
CA GLY A 523 3.77 -6.63 -24.08
C GLY A 523 4.51 -7.87 -23.58
N PRO A 524 5.61 -7.68 -22.81
CA PRO A 524 6.42 -8.77 -22.31
C PRO A 524 5.68 -9.60 -21.25
N LEU A 525 5.63 -10.93 -21.44
CA LEU A 525 5.00 -11.87 -20.52
C LEU A 525 5.83 -12.21 -19.28
N SER A 526 7.10 -11.78 -19.23
CA SER A 526 8.05 -12.14 -18.17
C SER A 526 7.51 -11.98 -16.73
N PRO A 527 6.74 -10.92 -16.38
CA PRO A 527 6.20 -10.77 -15.02
C PRO A 527 5.20 -11.87 -14.66
N LEU A 528 4.33 -12.27 -15.60
CA LEU A 528 3.35 -13.35 -15.42
C LEU A 528 4.04 -14.72 -15.29
N LEU A 529 5.27 -14.81 -15.80
CA LEU A 529 6.09 -16.02 -15.80
C LEU A 529 7.07 -16.08 -14.62
N ALA A 530 6.91 -15.24 -13.59
CA ALA A 530 7.73 -15.30 -12.40
C ALA A 530 7.65 -16.67 -11.70
N TYR A 531 8.79 -17.13 -11.15
CA TYR A 531 8.89 -18.45 -10.52
C TYR A 531 8.35 -18.51 -9.09
N ASP A 532 8.51 -17.43 -8.31
CA ASP A 532 8.21 -17.42 -6.86
C ASP A 532 7.67 -16.05 -6.39
N ARG A 533 7.01 -15.28 -7.27
CA ARG A 533 6.51 -13.93 -6.95
C ARG A 533 5.50 -13.97 -5.80
N PHE A 534 4.61 -14.96 -5.85
CA PHE A 534 3.61 -15.19 -4.81
C PHE A 534 4.23 -15.45 -3.42
N GLU A 535 5.42 -16.06 -3.36
CA GLU A 535 6.13 -16.40 -2.12
C GLU A 535 7.25 -15.40 -1.76
N SER A 536 7.31 -14.26 -2.44
CA SER A 536 8.24 -13.19 -2.09
C SER A 536 8.03 -12.70 -0.65
N ALA A 537 9.11 -12.19 -0.04
CA ALA A 537 9.12 -11.82 1.38
C ALA A 537 8.00 -10.83 1.75
N TYR A 538 7.78 -9.83 0.90
CA TYR A 538 6.76 -8.80 1.11
C TYR A 538 5.33 -9.34 1.03
N TYR A 539 5.02 -10.16 0.02
CA TYR A 539 3.71 -10.81 -0.08
C TYR A 539 3.45 -11.75 1.11
N LYS A 540 4.47 -12.48 1.56
CA LYS A 540 4.38 -13.31 2.78
C LYS A 540 4.14 -12.47 4.03
N GLN A 541 4.88 -11.38 4.21
CA GLN A 541 4.74 -10.49 5.36
C GLN A 541 3.33 -9.91 5.43
N TYR A 542 2.82 -9.40 4.30
CA TYR A 542 1.47 -8.86 4.21
C TYR A 542 0.41 -9.93 4.56
N ARG A 543 0.50 -11.13 3.97
CA ARG A 543 -0.43 -12.22 4.31
C ARG A 543 -0.34 -12.66 5.76
N ASN A 544 0.85 -12.72 6.34
CA ASN A 544 1.02 -13.10 7.74
C ASN A 544 0.47 -12.04 8.71
N ALA A 545 0.46 -10.76 8.32
CA ALA A 545 -0.15 -9.69 9.09
C ALA A 545 -1.68 -9.74 9.05
N HIS A 546 -2.27 -9.85 7.84
CA HIS A 546 -3.70 -9.67 7.59
C HIS A 546 -4.51 -10.98 7.56
N PHE A 547 -3.87 -12.09 7.17
CA PHE A 547 -4.50 -13.41 6.95
C PHE A 547 -3.81 -14.50 7.78
N ARG A 548 -3.72 -14.31 9.10
CA ARG A 548 -3.01 -15.24 9.98
C ARG A 548 -3.47 -16.69 9.83
N GLU A 549 -2.52 -17.61 9.71
CA GLU A 549 -2.81 -19.05 9.58
C GLU A 549 -3.60 -19.41 8.31
N TRP A 550 -3.66 -18.53 7.30
CA TRP A 550 -4.25 -18.85 6.00
C TRP A 550 -3.63 -20.11 5.38
N ASP A 551 -2.36 -20.36 5.68
CA ASP A 551 -1.58 -21.50 5.21
C ASP A 551 -1.36 -22.62 6.24
N SER A 552 -2.15 -22.65 7.31
CA SER A 552 -2.10 -23.69 8.35
C SER A 552 -2.57 -25.05 7.82
N ALA A 553 -1.75 -25.68 6.99
CA ALA A 553 -1.97 -27.02 6.47
C ALA A 553 -1.73 -28.14 7.52
N THR A 554 -1.41 -27.78 8.76
CA THR A 554 -1.09 -28.70 9.86
C THR A 554 -2.29 -29.13 10.70
N LEU A 555 -3.49 -28.59 10.47
CA LEU A 555 -4.69 -29.06 11.14
C LEU A 555 -5.25 -30.25 10.35
N SER A 556 -5.04 -31.46 10.87
CA SER A 556 -5.86 -32.68 10.76
C SER A 556 -6.70 -32.86 9.48
N ASN A 557 -6.66 -34.05 8.85
CA ASN A 557 -7.54 -34.42 7.74
C ASN A 557 -9.06 -34.19 7.97
N ASN A 558 -9.48 -33.95 9.22
CA ASN A 558 -10.87 -33.65 9.61
C ASN A 558 -11.14 -32.19 9.98
N ALA A 559 -10.16 -31.29 9.92
CA ALA A 559 -10.37 -29.86 10.19
C ALA A 559 -10.95 -29.14 8.96
N ALA A 560 -11.83 -28.16 9.19
CA ALA A 560 -12.34 -27.32 8.12
C ALA A 560 -11.17 -26.61 7.40
N PRO A 561 -11.20 -26.50 6.06
CA PRO A 561 -10.13 -25.85 5.31
C PRO A 561 -9.86 -24.42 5.81
N SER A 562 -8.60 -24.01 5.87
CA SER A 562 -8.18 -22.69 6.39
C SER A 562 -8.86 -21.50 5.68
N TYR A 563 -9.23 -21.66 4.41
CA TYR A 563 -9.89 -20.61 3.63
C TYR A 563 -11.25 -20.20 4.19
N THR A 564 -11.98 -21.08 4.90
CA THR A 564 -13.33 -20.79 5.41
C THR A 564 -13.36 -19.70 6.47
N ARG A 565 -12.20 -19.28 7.00
CA ARG A 565 -12.09 -18.15 7.93
C ARG A 565 -12.15 -16.78 7.23
N TYR A 566 -11.78 -16.75 5.96
CA TYR A 566 -11.61 -15.52 5.18
C TYR A 566 -12.59 -15.41 4.01
N VAL A 567 -13.03 -16.55 3.50
CA VAL A 567 -13.89 -16.62 2.33
C VAL A 567 -15.30 -16.97 2.77
N THR A 568 -16.25 -16.15 2.34
CA THR A 568 -17.70 -16.41 2.50
C THR A 568 -18.27 -16.96 1.21
N GLU A 569 -18.99 -18.09 1.31
CA GLU A 569 -19.79 -18.66 0.22
C GLU A 569 -20.96 -17.74 -0.14
N LEU A 570 -21.33 -17.71 -1.42
CA LEU A 570 -22.52 -16.97 -1.85
C LEU A 570 -23.77 -17.65 -1.30
N GLU A 571 -24.72 -16.85 -0.80
CA GLU A 571 -26.01 -17.36 -0.35
C GLU A 571 -26.72 -18.10 -1.48
N SER A 572 -27.37 -19.23 -1.19
CA SER A 572 -28.00 -20.09 -2.20
C SER A 572 -29.05 -19.36 -3.05
N ALA A 573 -29.74 -18.37 -2.49
CA ALA A 573 -30.71 -17.55 -3.22
C ALA A 573 -30.05 -16.62 -4.26
N HIS A 574 -28.79 -16.23 -4.04
CA HIS A 574 -28.02 -15.29 -4.85
C HIS A 574 -26.90 -15.98 -5.66
N ALA A 575 -26.70 -17.28 -5.45
CA ALA A 575 -25.68 -18.05 -6.13
C ALA A 575 -26.00 -18.20 -7.64
N PRO A 576 -25.01 -17.99 -8.53
CA PRO A 576 -25.20 -18.20 -9.96
C PRO A 576 -25.42 -19.67 -10.29
N VAL A 577 -26.31 -19.91 -11.24
CA VAL A 577 -26.49 -21.21 -11.89
C VAL A 577 -26.04 -21.09 -13.33
N SER A 578 -25.40 -22.14 -13.84
CA SER A 578 -24.93 -22.24 -15.22
C SER A 578 -25.43 -23.51 -15.88
N TYR A 579 -26.01 -23.35 -17.07
CA TYR A 579 -26.45 -24.45 -17.91
C TYR A 579 -25.60 -24.52 -19.19
N ARG A 580 -25.23 -25.74 -19.56
CA ARG A 580 -24.44 -26.06 -20.76
C ARG A 580 -25.32 -26.78 -21.75
N TYR A 581 -25.30 -26.32 -22.99
CA TYR A 581 -26.02 -26.89 -24.11
C TYR A 581 -25.03 -27.26 -25.22
N GLU A 582 -25.09 -28.50 -25.67
CA GLU A 582 -24.46 -28.91 -26.91
C GLU A 582 -25.29 -28.39 -28.09
N ILE A 583 -24.62 -27.82 -29.07
CA ILE A 583 -25.21 -27.09 -30.20
C ILE A 583 -24.75 -27.75 -31.49
N VAL A 584 -25.64 -27.80 -32.47
CA VAL A 584 -25.37 -28.29 -33.81
C VAL A 584 -25.11 -27.09 -34.74
N SER A 585 -24.40 -27.30 -35.85
CA SER A 585 -24.24 -26.28 -36.88
C SER A 585 -25.58 -25.92 -37.54
N GLY A 586 -25.72 -24.68 -38.01
CA GLY A 586 -26.85 -24.25 -38.84
C GLY A 586 -27.85 -23.32 -38.15
N MET A 587 -27.45 -22.61 -37.10
CA MET A 587 -28.30 -21.58 -36.50
C MET A 587 -28.54 -20.41 -37.47
N ASP A 588 -29.75 -19.86 -37.46
CA ASP A 588 -30.08 -18.62 -38.16
C ASP A 588 -29.47 -17.44 -37.41
N ARG A 589 -28.53 -16.73 -38.05
CA ARG A 589 -27.78 -15.63 -37.44
C ARG A 589 -28.68 -14.49 -36.96
N SER A 590 -29.69 -14.14 -37.75
CA SER A 590 -30.58 -13.02 -37.46
C SER A 590 -31.49 -13.34 -36.27
N LYS A 591 -32.05 -14.55 -36.23
CA LYS A 591 -32.85 -15.04 -35.09
C LYS A 591 -32.00 -15.22 -33.84
N PHE A 592 -30.80 -15.77 -33.97
CA PHE A 592 -29.88 -15.93 -32.86
C PHE A 592 -29.58 -14.58 -32.20
N SER A 593 -29.08 -13.62 -32.99
CA SER A 593 -28.76 -12.28 -32.46
C SER A 593 -29.99 -11.60 -31.87
N PHE A 594 -31.16 -11.73 -32.48
CA PHE A 594 -32.40 -11.15 -31.97
C PHE A 594 -32.87 -11.81 -30.67
N LEU A 595 -32.96 -13.14 -30.62
CA LEU A 595 -33.51 -13.88 -29.48
C LEU A 595 -32.60 -13.78 -28.26
N ILE A 596 -31.28 -13.89 -28.45
CA ILE A 596 -30.31 -13.79 -27.36
C ILE A 596 -30.25 -12.35 -26.84
N ALA A 597 -30.13 -11.35 -27.73
CA ALA A 597 -30.11 -9.96 -27.30
C ALA A 597 -31.43 -9.57 -26.62
N LYS A 598 -32.59 -9.92 -27.18
CA LYS A 598 -33.88 -9.51 -26.62
C LYS A 598 -34.22 -10.24 -25.31
N THR A 599 -33.92 -11.53 -25.22
CA THR A 599 -34.43 -12.39 -24.13
C THR A 599 -33.42 -12.60 -23.01
N LEU A 600 -32.13 -12.71 -23.32
CA LEU A 600 -31.10 -13.01 -22.32
C LEU A 600 -30.34 -11.76 -21.91
N THR A 601 -29.82 -10.99 -22.86
CA THR A 601 -28.95 -9.84 -22.58
C THR A 601 -29.45 -8.55 -23.24
N PRO A 602 -30.61 -7.99 -22.81
CA PRO A 602 -31.26 -6.84 -23.46
C PRO A 602 -30.49 -5.53 -23.35
N PHE A 603 -29.61 -5.42 -22.35
CA PHE A 603 -28.79 -4.23 -22.11
C PHE A 603 -27.40 -4.33 -22.77
N ALA A 604 -27.11 -5.43 -23.47
CA ALA A 604 -25.81 -5.63 -24.08
C ALA A 604 -25.64 -4.74 -25.32
N THR A 605 -24.57 -3.94 -25.31
CA THR A 605 -24.13 -3.22 -26.51
C THR A 605 -23.29 -4.15 -27.37
N LEU A 606 -23.62 -4.25 -28.66
CA LEU A 606 -22.90 -5.10 -29.59
C LEU A 606 -21.70 -4.31 -30.14
N THR A 607 -20.49 -4.80 -29.93
CA THR A 607 -19.28 -4.14 -30.45
C THR A 607 -19.29 -4.15 -31.98
N LYS A 608 -18.74 -3.09 -32.59
CA LYS A 608 -18.62 -2.94 -34.06
C LYS A 608 -17.64 -3.94 -34.69
N SER A 609 -16.99 -4.78 -33.89
CA SER A 609 -15.97 -5.75 -34.30
C SER A 609 -16.58 -6.97 -34.99
N VAL A 610 -17.17 -6.76 -36.17
CA VAL A 610 -17.09 -7.76 -37.24
C VAL A 610 -15.83 -7.38 -38.02
N ASP A 611 -14.66 -7.76 -37.50
CA ASP A 611 -13.42 -7.44 -38.21
C ASP A 611 -13.42 -8.14 -39.57
N ARG A 612 -13.14 -7.33 -40.59
CA ARG A 612 -13.03 -7.76 -41.99
C ARG A 612 -11.78 -8.62 -42.13
N VAL A 613 -11.89 -9.91 -41.92
CA VAL A 613 -10.83 -10.85 -42.32
C VAL A 613 -11.10 -11.27 -43.77
N TYR A 614 -10.56 -10.51 -44.72
CA TYR A 614 -9.88 -10.93 -45.97
C TYR A 614 -9.83 -9.78 -47.00
N PRO A 615 -8.66 -9.46 -47.58
CA PRO A 615 -8.60 -8.89 -48.91
C PRO A 615 -8.79 -10.03 -49.92
N MET A 616 -10.02 -10.30 -50.33
CA MET A 616 -10.25 -11.07 -51.55
C MET A 616 -10.27 -10.08 -52.71
N ASP A 617 -9.45 -10.36 -53.72
CA ASP A 617 -9.28 -9.58 -54.93
C ASP A 617 -10.61 -9.06 -55.48
N ASN A 618 -10.64 -7.75 -55.71
CA ASN A 618 -11.74 -7.09 -56.40
C ASN A 618 -11.76 -7.52 -57.87
N ALA A 619 -12.44 -8.63 -58.16
CA ALA A 619 -12.95 -8.92 -59.48
C ALA A 619 -14.37 -9.50 -59.38
N GLY A 620 -15.36 -8.61 -59.36
CA GLY A 620 -16.72 -8.95 -59.81
C GLY A 620 -17.78 -9.22 -58.74
N ASN A 621 -18.11 -8.24 -57.89
CA ASN A 621 -19.52 -8.08 -57.46
C ASN A 621 -19.82 -6.70 -56.87
N LYS A 622 -20.31 -5.78 -57.72
CA LYS A 622 -20.61 -4.38 -57.34
C LYS A 622 -21.95 -4.20 -56.59
N ASN A 623 -22.68 -5.27 -56.25
CA ASN A 623 -24.04 -5.15 -55.69
C ASN A 623 -24.19 -5.42 -54.17
N ALA A 624 -23.13 -5.81 -53.45
CA ALA A 624 -23.25 -6.18 -52.03
C ALA A 624 -23.14 -5.02 -51.02
N LYS A 625 -22.89 -3.78 -51.47
CA LYS A 625 -22.74 -2.61 -50.57
C LYS A 625 -24.08 -2.06 -50.07
N GLY A 626 -25.18 -2.24 -50.80
CA GLY A 626 -26.51 -1.73 -50.40
C GLY A 626 -27.23 -2.58 -49.34
N ILE A 627 -27.04 -3.90 -49.37
CA ILE A 627 -27.79 -4.84 -48.50
C ILE A 627 -27.28 -4.79 -47.04
N ARG A 628 -25.97 -4.61 -46.82
CA ARG A 628 -25.38 -4.54 -45.47
C ARG A 628 -25.69 -3.23 -44.75
N ILE A 629 -25.73 -2.10 -45.48
CA ILE A 629 -26.15 -0.81 -44.95
C ILE A 629 -27.64 -0.86 -44.58
N ALA A 630 -28.47 -1.53 -45.39
CA ALA A 630 -29.89 -1.74 -45.07
C ALA A 630 -30.11 -2.63 -43.84
N GLN A 631 -29.24 -3.62 -43.58
CA GLN A 631 -29.32 -4.47 -42.38
C GLN A 631 -28.92 -3.73 -41.10
N THR A 632 -27.86 -2.90 -41.14
CA THR A 632 -27.47 -2.06 -39.99
C THR A 632 -28.53 -0.99 -39.70
N ILE A 633 -29.09 -0.36 -40.74
CA ILE A 633 -30.18 0.61 -40.61
C ILE A 633 -31.49 -0.05 -40.16
N ALA A 634 -31.78 -1.30 -40.55
CA ALA A 634 -32.98 -2.01 -40.08
C ALA A 634 -32.89 -2.35 -38.57
N VAL A 635 -31.70 -2.70 -38.08
CA VAL A 635 -31.46 -2.92 -36.64
C VAL A 635 -31.56 -1.62 -35.84
N GLU A 636 -31.11 -0.49 -36.39
CA GLU A 636 -31.25 0.84 -35.76
C GLU A 636 -32.67 1.43 -35.83
N LYS A 637 -33.38 1.28 -36.96
CA LYS A 637 -34.79 1.72 -37.10
C LYS A 637 -35.74 0.92 -36.21
N MET A 638 -35.53 -0.40 -36.08
CA MET A 638 -36.35 -1.22 -35.18
C MET A 638 -36.10 -0.95 -33.69
N ARG A 639 -34.99 -0.29 -33.32
CA ARG A 639 -34.80 0.26 -31.96
C ARG A 639 -35.57 1.57 -31.74
N HIS A 640 -35.74 2.40 -32.77
CA HIS A 640 -36.47 3.67 -32.67
C HIS A 640 -37.99 3.50 -32.69
N ASP A 641 -38.53 2.52 -33.43
CA ASP A 641 -39.98 2.26 -33.49
C ASP A 641 -40.57 1.74 -32.15
N VAL A 642 -39.72 1.31 -31.21
CA VAL A 642 -40.14 0.80 -29.89
C VAL A 642 -40.42 1.93 -28.87
N ASN A 643 -39.86 3.13 -29.06
CA ASN A 643 -40.15 4.26 -28.18
C ASN A 643 -41.49 4.96 -28.49
N VAL A 644 -42.20 4.57 -29.56
CA VAL A 644 -43.41 5.28 -30.01
C VAL A 644 -44.65 4.39 -30.12
N SER A 645 -44.55 3.06 -29.99
CA SER A 645 -45.73 2.19 -30.16
C SER A 645 -45.91 1.20 -29.01
N THR A 646 -46.58 1.65 -27.95
CA THR A 646 -47.37 0.78 -27.09
C THR A 646 -48.49 0.14 -27.93
N THR A 647 -48.74 -1.14 -27.66
CA THR A 647 -49.79 -1.99 -28.24
C THR A 647 -49.61 -2.40 -29.70
N LEU A 648 -48.99 -3.57 -29.94
CA LEU A 648 -49.43 -4.56 -30.94
C LEU A 648 -48.75 -5.92 -30.65
N SER A 649 -49.57 -6.96 -30.70
CA SER A 649 -49.30 -8.36 -30.35
C SER A 649 -48.06 -8.96 -31.02
N ALA A 650 -47.05 -9.31 -30.21
CA ALA A 650 -45.95 -10.21 -30.57
C ALA A 650 -45.70 -11.20 -29.42
N THR A 651 -45.49 -12.45 -29.78
CA THR A 651 -45.42 -13.71 -29.01
C THR A 651 -44.76 -13.65 -27.61
N PRO A 652 -45.32 -14.30 -26.57
CA PRO A 652 -44.86 -14.22 -25.18
C PRO A 652 -43.68 -15.19 -24.94
N CYS A 653 -42.49 -14.87 -25.43
CA CYS A 653 -41.31 -15.74 -25.25
C CYS A 653 -40.43 -15.31 -24.04
N ALA A 654 -40.56 -14.07 -23.57
CA ALA A 654 -39.68 -13.49 -22.54
C ALA A 654 -40.06 -13.86 -21.08
N GLU A 655 -41.36 -14.02 -20.76
CA GLU A 655 -41.80 -14.39 -19.40
C GLU A 655 -41.44 -15.84 -19.02
N GLY A 656 -41.05 -16.66 -20.00
CA GLY A 656 -40.75 -18.08 -19.82
C GLY A 656 -39.35 -18.36 -19.24
N VAL A 657 -38.29 -17.69 -19.68
CA VAL A 657 -36.90 -18.17 -19.47
C VAL A 657 -36.45 -18.21 -18.00
N PHE A 658 -37.14 -17.48 -17.12
CA PHE A 658 -36.82 -17.38 -15.71
C PHE A 658 -37.89 -18.06 -14.85
N SER A 659 -37.47 -18.67 -13.74
CA SER A 659 -38.38 -19.30 -12.78
C SER A 659 -39.25 -18.26 -12.04
N ASN A 660 -40.42 -18.66 -11.54
CA ASN A 660 -41.38 -17.74 -10.90
C ASN A 660 -40.85 -17.20 -9.56
N GLY A 661 -40.53 -15.89 -9.50
CA GLY A 661 -40.52 -15.13 -8.23
C GLY A 661 -39.18 -14.63 -7.64
N GLN A 662 -38.02 -14.76 -8.29
CA GLN A 662 -36.74 -14.21 -7.78
C GLN A 662 -36.05 -13.31 -8.81
N SER A 663 -35.15 -12.41 -8.36
CA SER A 663 -34.33 -11.52 -9.20
C SER A 663 -33.84 -12.24 -10.46
N ARG A 664 -34.36 -11.82 -11.62
CA ARG A 664 -34.23 -12.50 -12.91
C ARG A 664 -33.15 -11.80 -13.71
N SER A 665 -31.96 -12.39 -13.83
CA SER A 665 -30.94 -11.81 -14.71
C SER A 665 -30.03 -12.89 -15.28
N CYS A 666 -29.86 -12.85 -16.60
CA CYS A 666 -28.78 -13.57 -17.27
C CYS A 666 -27.53 -12.68 -17.23
N TRP A 667 -26.44 -13.26 -16.75
CA TRP A 667 -25.18 -12.55 -16.50
C TRP A 667 -24.19 -12.75 -17.63
N CYS A 668 -24.13 -13.97 -18.16
CA CYS A 668 -23.18 -14.31 -19.21
C CYS A 668 -23.73 -15.38 -20.16
N VAL A 669 -23.54 -15.17 -21.46
CA VAL A 669 -23.78 -16.17 -22.52
C VAL A 669 -22.49 -16.33 -23.31
N GLU A 670 -21.90 -17.50 -23.29
CA GLU A 670 -20.67 -17.82 -24.02
C GLU A 670 -20.85 -19.09 -24.84
N GLY A 671 -20.39 -19.10 -26.08
CA GLY A 671 -20.42 -20.34 -26.84
C GLY A 671 -19.76 -20.25 -28.20
N GLN A 672 -19.59 -21.42 -28.81
CA GLN A 672 -19.17 -21.56 -30.20
C GLN A 672 -20.38 -21.90 -31.06
N VAL A 673 -20.61 -21.10 -32.10
CA VAL A 673 -21.78 -21.18 -32.96
C VAL A 673 -21.35 -21.21 -34.43
N VAL A 674 -22.01 -22.05 -35.21
CA VAL A 674 -21.86 -22.11 -36.66
C VAL A 674 -23.19 -21.71 -37.29
N PHE A 675 -23.19 -20.63 -38.07
CA PHE A 675 -24.40 -20.11 -38.69
C PHE A 675 -24.70 -20.81 -40.02
N LYS A 676 -25.98 -20.88 -40.35
CA LYS A 676 -26.48 -21.50 -41.60
C LYS A 676 -25.87 -20.90 -42.86
N ASP A 677 -25.60 -19.59 -42.84
CA ASP A 677 -25.08 -18.86 -44.01
C ASP A 677 -23.60 -19.16 -44.28
N GLU A 678 -22.85 -19.60 -43.26
CA GLU A 678 -21.39 -19.77 -43.30
C GLU A 678 -20.97 -21.01 -42.52
N LEU A 679 -21.35 -22.20 -43.02
CA LEU A 679 -21.12 -23.48 -42.35
C LEU A 679 -19.63 -23.83 -42.15
N GLY A 680 -18.73 -23.20 -42.90
CA GLY A 680 -17.28 -23.37 -42.77
C GLY A 680 -16.61 -22.43 -41.77
N CYS A 681 -17.37 -21.57 -41.08
CA CYS A 681 -16.84 -20.59 -40.13
C CYS A 681 -17.43 -20.82 -38.74
N VAL A 682 -16.54 -21.01 -37.75
CA VAL A 682 -16.91 -21.08 -36.34
C VAL A 682 -16.81 -19.69 -35.76
N TYR A 683 -17.88 -19.28 -35.08
CA TYR A 683 -17.94 -18.03 -34.37
C TYR A 683 -17.91 -18.26 -32.86
N GLU A 684 -17.07 -17.52 -32.16
CA GLU A 684 -17.09 -17.41 -30.70
C GLU A 684 -17.99 -16.23 -30.32
N TYR A 685 -19.11 -16.54 -29.68
CA TYR A 685 -20.04 -15.57 -29.14
C TYR A 685 -19.82 -15.42 -27.63
N CYS A 686 -19.73 -14.18 -27.16
CA CYS A 686 -19.67 -13.87 -25.74
C CYS A 686 -20.53 -12.63 -25.46
N SER A 687 -21.43 -12.72 -24.48
CA SER A 687 -22.24 -11.60 -23.99
C SER A 687 -22.19 -11.56 -22.47
N SER A 688 -21.71 -10.45 -21.90
CA SER A 688 -21.60 -10.18 -20.46
C SER A 688 -22.81 -9.45 -19.87
N GLY A 689 -23.94 -9.44 -20.60
CA GLY A 689 -25.13 -8.68 -20.22
C GLY A 689 -25.06 -7.18 -20.51
N THR A 690 -23.86 -6.58 -20.46
CA THR A 690 -23.59 -5.17 -20.78
C THR A 690 -22.89 -4.99 -22.14
N PHE A 691 -22.15 -6.00 -22.59
CA PHE A 691 -21.51 -6.03 -23.89
C PHE A 691 -21.69 -7.39 -24.55
N ALA A 692 -21.76 -7.41 -25.89
CA ALA A 692 -21.81 -8.63 -26.69
C ALA A 692 -20.83 -8.54 -27.87
N ARG A 693 -20.12 -9.64 -28.12
CA ARG A 693 -19.13 -9.79 -29.19
C ARG A 693 -19.28 -11.11 -29.92
N LEU A 694 -18.88 -11.12 -31.18
CA LEU A 694 -18.93 -12.28 -32.06
C LEU A 694 -17.66 -12.30 -32.92
N ASN A 695 -16.71 -13.16 -32.56
CA ASN A 695 -15.41 -13.26 -33.23
C ASN A 695 -15.33 -14.53 -34.07
N THR A 696 -14.60 -14.51 -35.18
CA THR A 696 -14.31 -15.73 -35.95
C THR A 696 -13.15 -16.48 -35.28
N LYS A 697 -13.29 -17.81 -35.14
CA LYS A 697 -12.28 -18.69 -34.57
C LYS A 697 -11.62 -19.50 -35.67
N GLY A 698 -10.29 -19.60 -35.65
CA GLY A 698 -9.54 -20.47 -36.57
C GLY A 698 -9.69 -21.96 -36.23
N ASP A 699 -9.41 -22.82 -37.21
CA ASP A 699 -9.58 -24.28 -37.15
C ASP A 699 -8.92 -24.90 -35.90
N SER A 700 -9.72 -25.26 -34.91
CA SER A 700 -9.31 -26.04 -33.75
C SER A 700 -10.51 -26.84 -33.21
N ASN A 701 -10.23 -27.99 -32.58
CA ASN A 701 -11.19 -29.04 -32.20
C ASN A 701 -12.57 -28.51 -31.77
N LEU A 702 -13.57 -28.91 -32.57
CA LEU A 702 -14.93 -28.38 -32.60
C LEU A 702 -15.81 -29.02 -31.52
N SER A 703 -15.81 -28.46 -30.31
CA SER A 703 -16.93 -28.66 -29.39
C SER A 703 -17.85 -27.46 -29.49
N MET A 704 -18.98 -27.63 -30.19
CA MET A 704 -20.01 -26.61 -30.34
C MET A 704 -20.90 -26.61 -29.10
N GLU A 705 -20.60 -25.70 -28.19
CA GLU A 705 -21.29 -25.60 -26.91
C GLU A 705 -21.66 -24.16 -26.62
N MET A 706 -22.78 -23.98 -25.92
CA MET A 706 -23.14 -22.70 -25.33
C MET A 706 -23.47 -22.86 -23.85
N LYS A 707 -22.89 -21.95 -23.07
CA LYS A 707 -23.03 -21.85 -21.63
C LYS A 707 -23.79 -20.57 -21.31
N VAL A 708 -24.82 -20.71 -20.49
CA VAL A 708 -25.64 -19.60 -20.02
C VAL A 708 -25.54 -19.56 -18.51
N THR A 709 -25.05 -18.44 -17.97
CA THR A 709 -24.85 -18.21 -16.53
C THR A 709 -25.73 -17.06 -16.06
N GLY A 710 -26.36 -17.21 -14.89
CA GLY A 710 -27.21 -16.18 -14.32
C GLY A 710 -27.96 -16.66 -13.07
N GLN A 711 -28.94 -15.88 -12.65
CA GLN A 711 -29.78 -16.16 -11.49
C GLN A 711 -31.20 -16.51 -11.92
N GLY A 712 -31.79 -17.53 -11.27
CA GLY A 712 -33.18 -17.94 -11.54
C GLY A 712 -33.44 -18.53 -12.93
N LEU A 713 -32.39 -18.99 -13.62
CA LEU A 713 -32.47 -19.57 -14.95
C LEU A 713 -33.28 -20.87 -14.96
N ASN A 714 -33.98 -21.13 -16.07
CA ASN A 714 -34.71 -22.38 -16.29
C ASN A 714 -34.13 -23.16 -17.49
N ALA A 715 -33.63 -24.37 -17.23
CA ALA A 715 -32.94 -25.18 -18.22
C ALA A 715 -33.78 -25.52 -19.46
N GLU A 716 -35.06 -25.86 -19.27
CA GLU A 716 -35.95 -26.28 -20.36
C GLU A 716 -36.34 -25.10 -21.25
N LYS A 717 -36.64 -23.95 -20.63
CA LYS A 717 -37.04 -22.75 -21.38
C LYS A 717 -35.85 -22.13 -22.12
N LEU A 718 -34.64 -22.23 -21.57
CA LEU A 718 -33.41 -21.91 -22.29
C LEU A 718 -33.20 -22.85 -23.48
N ARG A 719 -33.45 -24.16 -23.31
CA ARG A 719 -33.39 -25.13 -24.42
C ARG A 719 -34.38 -24.78 -25.54
N GLU A 720 -35.63 -24.46 -25.21
CA GLU A 720 -36.64 -24.01 -26.17
C GLU A 720 -36.20 -22.73 -26.91
N LEU A 721 -35.63 -21.75 -26.19
CA LEU A 721 -35.09 -20.53 -26.79
C LEU A 721 -33.99 -20.84 -27.81
N LEU A 722 -33.05 -21.74 -27.48
CA LEU A 722 -31.96 -22.12 -28.37
C LEU A 722 -32.46 -22.91 -29.60
N LEU A 723 -33.47 -23.77 -29.44
CA LEU A 723 -34.08 -24.49 -30.56
C LEU A 723 -34.77 -23.53 -31.55
N ASN A 724 -35.37 -22.45 -31.06
CA ASN A 724 -35.97 -21.42 -31.93
C ASN A 724 -34.96 -20.70 -32.84
N CYS A 725 -33.66 -20.79 -32.54
CA CYS A 725 -32.59 -20.24 -33.38
C CYS A 725 -32.31 -21.07 -34.65
N TYR A 726 -32.75 -22.33 -34.76
CA TYR A 726 -32.36 -23.24 -35.88
C TYR A 726 -33.23 -23.18 -37.14
N ALA A 727 -34.30 -22.37 -37.13
CA ALA A 727 -35.29 -22.33 -38.20
C ALA A 727 -35.98 -23.70 -38.47
N HIS A 728 -37.03 -23.96 -37.70
CA HIS A 728 -38.34 -24.34 -38.22
C HIS A 728 -39.39 -23.78 -37.25
N ALA A 729 -39.94 -22.60 -37.55
CA ALA A 729 -41.37 -22.47 -37.31
C ALA A 729 -41.96 -23.23 -38.50
N GLU A 730 -42.22 -24.53 -38.32
CA GLU A 730 -43.24 -25.16 -39.15
C GLU A 730 -44.43 -24.19 -39.14
N ALA A 731 -44.89 -23.81 -40.32
CA ALA A 731 -46.25 -23.35 -40.44
C ALA A 731 -47.09 -24.43 -39.78
N SER A 732 -47.58 -24.17 -38.56
CA SER A 732 -48.58 -25.04 -37.99
C SER A 732 -49.69 -25.16 -39.04
N PRO A 733 -50.25 -26.34 -39.31
CA PRO A 733 -51.34 -26.50 -40.27
C PRO A 733 -52.63 -25.77 -39.83
N HIS A 734 -52.57 -24.97 -38.75
CA HIS A 734 -53.64 -24.15 -38.21
C HIS A 734 -53.20 -22.69 -38.10
N GLN A 735 -52.71 -22.11 -39.21
CA GLN A 735 -52.64 -20.67 -39.31
C GLN A 735 -54.08 -20.13 -39.46
N VAL A 736 -54.64 -19.63 -38.37
CA VAL A 736 -55.88 -18.84 -38.40
C VAL A 736 -55.63 -17.68 -39.37
N ARG A 737 -56.41 -17.62 -40.46
CA ARG A 737 -56.28 -16.61 -41.53
C ARG A 737 -56.18 -15.21 -40.91
N SER A 738 -55.13 -14.47 -41.29
CA SER A 738 -54.96 -13.08 -40.89
C SER A 738 -56.14 -12.22 -41.37
N LYS A 739 -56.65 -11.31 -40.52
CA LYS A 739 -57.73 -10.37 -40.91
C LYS A 739 -57.37 -9.49 -42.12
N ALA A 740 -56.08 -9.34 -42.41
CA ALA A 740 -55.57 -8.58 -43.55
C ALA A 740 -55.65 -9.35 -44.88
N SER A 741 -55.77 -10.68 -44.86
CA SER A 741 -55.91 -11.52 -46.06
C SER A 741 -57.36 -11.79 -46.45
N ILE A 742 -58.33 -11.15 -45.79
CA ILE A 742 -59.77 -11.30 -46.07
C ILE A 742 -60.20 -10.14 -46.98
N SER A 743 -60.64 -10.46 -48.19
CA SER A 743 -61.09 -9.46 -49.16
C SER A 743 -62.38 -8.75 -48.70
N LEU A 744 -62.64 -7.56 -49.24
CA LEU A 744 -63.82 -6.76 -48.88
C LEU A 744 -65.13 -7.46 -49.29
N GLU A 745 -65.12 -8.15 -50.44
CA GLU A 745 -66.19 -9.07 -50.88
C GLU A 745 -66.42 -10.22 -49.91
N GLU A 746 -65.36 -10.84 -49.39
CA GLU A 746 -65.45 -11.95 -48.44
C GLU A 746 -66.02 -11.50 -47.08
N LYS A 747 -65.69 -10.28 -46.62
CA LYS A 747 -66.33 -9.65 -45.43
C LYS A 747 -67.82 -9.40 -45.64
N ARG A 748 -68.22 -8.92 -46.82
CA ARG A 748 -69.64 -8.67 -47.16
C ARG A 748 -70.44 -9.97 -47.28
N GLU A 749 -69.83 -11.05 -47.76
CA GLU A 749 -70.45 -12.37 -47.81
C GLU A 749 -70.67 -12.96 -46.41
N ILE A 750 -69.66 -12.87 -45.54
CA ILE A 750 -69.76 -13.32 -44.14
C ILE A 750 -70.83 -12.52 -43.38
N GLN A 751 -70.95 -11.21 -43.63
CA GLN A 751 -72.02 -10.38 -43.06
C GLN A 751 -73.41 -10.76 -43.60
N ARG A 752 -73.55 -11.05 -44.90
CA ARG A 752 -74.81 -11.52 -45.49
C ARG A 752 -75.25 -12.88 -44.92
N GLN A 753 -74.30 -13.78 -44.66
CA GLN A 753 -74.57 -15.07 -44.02
C GLN A 753 -74.99 -14.92 -42.56
N HIS A 754 -74.41 -13.96 -41.82
CA HIS A 754 -74.82 -13.65 -40.44
C HIS A 754 -76.22 -13.04 -40.34
N VAL A 755 -76.64 -12.21 -41.31
CA VAL A 755 -77.99 -11.63 -41.35
C VAL A 755 -79.05 -12.70 -41.67
N ARG A 756 -78.73 -13.68 -42.52
CA ARG A 756 -79.63 -14.82 -42.81
C ARG A 756 -79.85 -15.75 -41.61
N ILE A 757 -78.86 -15.89 -40.73
CA ILE A 757 -78.95 -16.75 -39.53
C ILE A 757 -79.72 -16.07 -38.38
N ARG A 758 -79.86 -14.74 -38.39
CA ARG A 758 -80.64 -14.00 -37.37
C ARG A 758 -82.13 -13.84 -37.67
N TYR A 759 -82.57 -14.16 -38.88
CA TYR A 759 -83.97 -14.06 -39.31
C TYR A 759 -84.48 -15.34 -40.00
N GLY A 760 -83.84 -16.48 -39.72
CA GLY A 760 -84.27 -17.81 -40.14
C GLY A 760 -84.87 -18.61 -38.99
#